data_AF-A0A5C8KQE4-F1
#
_entry.id   AF-A0A5C8KQE4-F1
#
_cell.length_a   1.000
_cell.length_b   1.000
_cell.length_c   1.000
_cell.angle_alpha   90.00
_cell.angle_beta   90.00
_cell.angle_gamma   90.00
#
_symmetry.space_group_name_H-M   'P 1'
#
loop_
_entity.id
_entity.type
_entity.pdbx_description
1 polymer ?
#
loop_
_entity_poly.entity_id
_entity_poly.type
_entity_poly.pdbx_seq_one_letter_code
_entity_poly.pdbx_strand_id
1 'polypeptide(L)'
;MHLGQQRDLPRYSQRGQGPQGRRHRQHRRDRHQGRLAWRHQPHVRGRRAFGAGQAAHRRHPRGDVPRHPHGPPRRDAGRPRKCHPAVRRGRALLGGARVLRARHRPGLPRGAAGAALRPPRRGPGAARGHDLHDRADDQCRQAPYPAAPRWLDRGHQGPFPVRAVGAHRPRHRRRRRDPDPAAGRRQRPVSRVVAADDTLAAIVDDAEWIEQARRALDEAAGRLAERFDRGADIDGLLRERAALVDRVVGSAWIRCVPGDCGACLLATGGYGRGELFPQSDVDLLVLASQDVQDACGGALARLFALLWDAGLAIGHAVRSGPQCLESARDDQTVACALLEMRLLQGNPDAAAALARELAPDRIWSPQAFFAAKREEQRQRHARYDDTAYNLEPNLKEGPGGLRDLQNLAWIARRVHGVRSLAELVPLGVLGEDEHETLERERRRLSRLRFGLHLVAGRAEERLLFDHQKPLAARLGLKDEHRQNLAVEQMMQAFFRSAATVLRINDRLLQRFEEQLEGQGEPQPIDADFLTRRGYLSLREPARLAGQPSLVLRLFEVWARHPGLRGLHSESARALAEALPEFPAYADATPELRQAFLALLRGPQPVPTLARMARLGVLSRYLPAFGRVAGRMQYDLFHVYTVDEHTLTVLRNIASFEKANDRFAFGHSAWQRLRKPELLLLAGLFHDIAKGRGGDHSELGAEDFDHFGAAHAMPAADIRLVSWLVRHHLLMSMTAQRQDISDPEVVNRFATRIGDREHLDYLYTLTVADIAGTSPKLWNAWKDRLLADLYSATRFVLRRGLEHPVYGEERVAETRAAARALLLERGMDAAGIDAIWTEFPDESFLRYRPEQIAWQSEGIAGRRNDNEPLVRVRPLANVVNATGDPAPGAMEVFVYSPDRDGLFAAVTATLDRVGLGVLAARVVTSKAGMSLDSFQVLASENHHMSPGELAQHVEKRLFDILCRSLDDVRPPRRALPRHFRHFRVPVQVEFGEAASGRTQLTLVCTDRPGLLADVAQVFRQQGVRVHSARIATFGERVEDFFQISDERDRALDDPQRLQDLRDALAACVDGGNEDAKQSAEG
;
A
#
# COMPACT_ATOMS: atom_id res chain seq x y z
N MET A 1 -11.86 49.34 39.55
CA MET A 1 -10.83 50.40 39.71
C MET A 1 -10.65 51.12 38.38
N HIS A 2 -10.74 52.45 38.45
CA HIS A 2 -10.43 53.54 37.50
C HIS A 2 -9.37 53.29 36.39
N LEU A 3 -9.26 54.00 35.25
CA LEU A 3 -9.84 55.25 34.67
C LEU A 3 -9.41 55.29 33.16
N GLY A 4 -10.26 55.69 32.19
CA GLY A 4 -10.23 57.01 31.49
C GLY A 4 -9.64 56.88 30.06
N GLN A 5 -10.04 57.54 28.95
CA GLN A 5 -10.90 58.69 28.56
C GLN A 5 -11.32 58.48 27.07
N GLN A 6 -12.55 58.74 26.59
CA GLN A 6 -13.11 60.01 26.01
C GLN A 6 -12.21 60.66 24.94
N ARG A 7 -12.64 61.04 23.71
CA ARG A 7 -13.75 61.91 23.22
C ARG A 7 -13.64 61.97 21.66
N ASP A 8 -14.63 62.18 20.78
CA ASP A 8 -15.45 63.37 20.52
C ASP A 8 -16.57 63.12 19.45
N LEU A 9 -17.69 63.84 19.59
CA LEU A 9 -18.77 64.15 18.58
C LEU A 9 -18.60 65.66 18.17
N PRO A 10 -19.50 66.42 17.46
CA PRO A 10 -20.83 66.17 16.83
C PRO A 10 -21.20 66.97 15.50
N ARG A 11 -22.43 66.71 14.97
CA ARG A 11 -23.48 67.63 14.38
C ARG A 11 -23.37 68.28 12.96
N TYR A 12 -24.43 68.16 12.14
CA TYR A 12 -25.46 69.18 11.72
C TYR A 12 -26.38 68.63 10.58
N SER A 13 -27.72 68.51 10.73
CA SER A 13 -28.85 69.35 10.20
C SER A 13 -29.16 69.18 8.68
N GLN A 14 -30.37 69.26 8.08
CA GLN A 14 -31.69 69.82 8.41
C GLN A 14 -32.74 69.45 7.31
N ARG A 15 -34.03 69.30 7.71
CA ARG A 15 -35.32 69.69 7.07
C ARG A 15 -35.67 69.45 5.57
N GLY A 16 -36.92 68.97 5.33
CA GLY A 16 -37.77 69.49 4.23
C GLY A 16 -38.87 68.61 3.59
N GLN A 17 -40.06 68.55 4.21
CA GLN A 17 -41.42 68.68 3.59
C GLN A 17 -42.02 67.62 2.61
N GLY A 18 -43.26 67.16 2.92
CA GLY A 18 -44.21 66.45 2.01
C GLY A 18 -45.04 67.42 1.13
N PRO A 19 -46.30 67.14 0.70
CA PRO A 19 -47.18 65.98 0.98
C PRO A 19 -48.08 65.48 -0.20
N GLN A 20 -49.01 64.54 0.11
CA GLN A 20 -50.33 64.16 -0.49
C GLN A 20 -50.42 62.67 -0.88
N GLY A 21 -51.37 61.83 -0.45
CA GLY A 21 -52.48 61.94 0.50
C GLY A 21 -53.38 60.68 0.50
N ARG A 22 -53.96 60.35 1.68
CA ARG A 22 -55.27 59.66 1.95
C ARG A 22 -55.43 58.16 1.51
N ARG A 23 -56.04 57.22 2.25
CA ARG A 23 -57.04 57.19 3.35
C ARG A 23 -57.13 55.79 4.04
N HIS A 24 -57.21 55.80 5.37
CA HIS A 24 -58.03 55.02 6.34
C HIS A 24 -58.32 53.49 6.31
N ARG A 25 -58.01 52.87 7.48
CA ARG A 25 -58.82 52.03 8.45
C ARG A 25 -59.45 50.71 7.94
N GLN A 26 -59.61 49.61 8.70
CA GLN A 26 -59.56 49.28 10.14
C GLN A 26 -59.62 47.73 10.32
N HIS A 27 -59.08 47.21 11.45
CA HIS A 27 -59.45 46.05 12.31
C HIS A 27 -60.25 44.82 11.75
N ARG A 28 -60.13 43.56 12.18
CA ARG A 28 -59.72 42.89 13.44
C ARG A 28 -59.70 41.35 13.16
N ARG A 29 -58.96 40.57 14.00
CA ARG A 29 -59.17 39.18 14.53
C ARG A 29 -60.13 38.22 13.79
N ASP A 30 -59.88 36.91 13.61
CA ASP A 30 -59.55 35.90 14.64
C ASP A 30 -59.17 34.52 14.01
N ARG A 31 -58.66 33.65 14.88
CA ARG A 31 -58.30 32.21 14.79
C ARG A 31 -59.19 31.29 13.91
N HIS A 32 -58.63 30.24 13.29
CA HIS A 32 -58.64 28.84 13.80
C HIS A 32 -58.09 27.79 12.80
N GLN A 33 -57.63 26.71 13.41
CA GLN A 33 -57.10 25.43 12.90
C GLN A 33 -58.03 24.66 11.96
N GLY A 34 -57.47 23.71 11.19
CA GLY A 34 -58.25 22.60 10.63
C GLY A 34 -57.48 21.68 9.67
N ARG A 35 -57.09 20.51 10.17
CA ARG A 35 -56.51 19.37 9.43
C ARG A 35 -57.54 18.64 8.55
N LEU A 36 -57.04 17.70 7.74
CA LEU A 36 -57.60 16.41 7.26
C LEU A 36 -57.64 16.35 5.72
N ALA A 37 -56.84 15.51 5.05
CA ALA A 37 -56.78 14.04 5.03
C ALA A 37 -57.82 13.40 4.09
N TRP A 38 -57.27 12.55 3.23
CA TRP A 38 -57.83 11.89 2.06
C TRP A 38 -58.65 10.62 2.38
N ARG A 39 -59.70 10.38 1.59
CA ARG A 39 -59.90 9.24 0.64
C ARG A 39 -61.39 8.92 0.46
N HIS A 40 -61.82 8.69 -0.79
CA HIS A 40 -62.63 7.53 -1.22
C HIS A 40 -62.79 7.46 -2.75
N GLN A 41 -62.82 6.23 -3.30
CA GLN A 41 -63.12 5.77 -4.68
C GLN A 41 -64.64 5.97 -5.06
N PRO A 42 -65.25 5.54 -6.22
CA PRO A 42 -64.86 4.53 -7.25
C PRO A 42 -65.31 4.72 -8.75
N HIS A 43 -64.85 3.76 -9.60
CA HIS A 43 -65.34 3.17 -10.88
C HIS A 43 -66.20 3.94 -11.94
N VAL A 44 -65.91 3.70 -13.25
CA VAL A 44 -66.80 3.05 -14.27
C VAL A 44 -66.12 2.97 -15.66
N ARG A 45 -66.52 1.94 -16.45
CA ARG A 45 -66.08 1.49 -17.79
C ARG A 45 -66.69 2.27 -18.97
N GLY A 46 -66.08 2.17 -20.16
CA GLY A 46 -66.74 2.34 -21.47
C GLY A 46 -65.85 1.96 -22.67
N ARG A 47 -66.35 1.16 -23.62
CA ARG A 47 -65.64 0.49 -24.75
C ARG A 47 -66.04 1.07 -26.13
N ARG A 48 -65.04 1.11 -27.05
CA ARG A 48 -64.98 0.74 -28.51
C ARG A 48 -66.06 1.15 -29.55
N ALA A 49 -65.59 1.68 -30.71
CA ALA A 49 -65.77 1.22 -32.14
C ALA A 49 -65.20 2.29 -33.14
N PHE A 50 -64.27 2.00 -34.07
CA PHE A 50 -64.42 1.73 -35.55
C PHE A 50 -65.38 2.67 -36.32
N GLY A 51 -65.11 3.30 -37.49
CA GLY A 51 -64.01 3.35 -38.47
C GLY A 51 -64.43 4.12 -39.77
N ALA A 52 -63.49 4.34 -40.71
CA ALA A 52 -63.59 4.83 -42.13
C ALA A 52 -63.79 6.36 -42.38
N GLY A 53 -63.18 7.02 -43.38
CA GLY A 53 -62.31 6.60 -44.49
C GLY A 53 -61.75 7.76 -45.36
N GLN A 54 -60.84 7.38 -46.28
CA GLN A 54 -60.52 7.91 -47.64
C GLN A 54 -60.22 9.40 -47.92
N ALA A 55 -59.07 9.66 -48.60
CA ALA A 55 -59.01 10.27 -49.94
C ALA A 55 -57.57 10.28 -50.51
N ALA A 56 -57.46 10.24 -51.84
CA ALA A 56 -56.28 9.93 -52.65
C ALA A 56 -55.68 11.16 -53.36
N HIS A 57 -54.42 11.08 -53.82
CA HIS A 57 -54.07 11.31 -55.24
C HIS A 57 -52.62 10.89 -55.58
N ARG A 58 -52.50 10.20 -56.72
CA ARG A 58 -51.32 9.60 -57.38
C ARG A 58 -50.87 10.45 -58.59
N ARG A 59 -49.60 10.31 -59.04
CA ARG A 59 -49.16 9.80 -60.38
C ARG A 59 -47.63 10.01 -60.65
N HIS A 60 -46.82 8.94 -60.57
CA HIS A 60 -46.09 8.17 -61.63
C HIS A 60 -45.59 8.83 -62.97
N PRO A 61 -44.74 8.18 -63.85
CA PRO A 61 -43.98 6.89 -63.80
C PRO A 61 -42.65 6.75 -64.67
N ARG A 62 -42.11 5.50 -64.78
CA ARG A 62 -41.31 4.81 -65.88
C ARG A 62 -39.81 5.10 -66.04
N GLY A 63 -38.90 4.17 -66.44
CA GLY A 63 -38.85 2.75 -66.93
C GLY A 63 -37.42 2.50 -67.50
N ASP A 64 -36.73 1.34 -67.49
CA ASP A 64 -36.94 0.09 -68.27
C ASP A 64 -35.78 -0.94 -67.98
N VAL A 65 -35.93 -2.28 -67.72
CA VAL A 65 -36.16 -3.50 -68.58
C VAL A 65 -34.82 -4.24 -68.96
N PRO A 66 -34.69 -5.58 -69.25
CA PRO A 66 -35.24 -6.86 -68.70
C PRO A 66 -34.29 -8.13 -68.76
N ARG A 67 -34.85 -9.34 -68.48
CA ARG A 67 -34.58 -10.73 -68.99
C ARG A 67 -33.59 -11.72 -68.29
N HIS A 68 -34.09 -12.99 -68.22
CA HIS A 68 -33.53 -14.33 -67.88
C HIS A 68 -32.31 -14.81 -68.75
N PRO A 69 -31.75 -16.08 -68.70
CA PRO A 69 -31.71 -17.21 -67.72
C PRO A 69 -30.31 -17.91 -67.55
N HIS A 70 -30.24 -19.04 -66.81
CA HIS A 70 -29.28 -20.18 -66.84
C HIS A 70 -27.90 -20.16 -66.13
N GLY A 71 -27.70 -21.15 -65.22
CA GLY A 71 -26.54 -22.05 -65.26
C GLY A 71 -25.59 -22.11 -64.04
N PRO A 72 -25.04 -23.28 -63.61
CA PRO A 72 -24.57 -23.62 -62.24
C PRO A 72 -23.01 -23.69 -62.14
N PRO A 73 -22.27 -24.28 -61.12
CA PRO A 73 -22.63 -25.26 -60.06
C PRO A 73 -21.94 -25.11 -58.63
N ARG A 74 -22.55 -25.58 -57.51
CA ARG A 74 -22.39 -26.87 -56.74
C ARG A 74 -21.30 -26.82 -55.63
N ARG A 75 -21.36 -27.50 -54.47
CA ARG A 75 -22.17 -28.58 -53.81
C ARG A 75 -21.61 -28.71 -52.37
N ASP A 76 -22.19 -29.35 -51.35
CA ASP A 76 -23.31 -30.26 -51.06
C ASP A 76 -23.35 -30.31 -49.51
N ALA A 77 -24.35 -30.75 -48.75
CA ALA A 77 -25.71 -31.23 -48.92
C ALA A 77 -26.32 -31.11 -47.50
N GLY A 78 -27.60 -30.79 -47.31
CA GLY A 78 -28.57 -31.87 -47.13
C GLY A 78 -29.37 -31.67 -45.84
N ARG A 79 -30.54 -31.02 -45.98
CA ARG A 79 -31.73 -31.16 -45.11
C ARG A 79 -32.23 -32.63 -45.16
N PRO A 80 -33.11 -33.15 -44.26
CA PRO A 80 -34.38 -32.48 -43.96
C PRO A 80 -35.17 -32.76 -42.65
N ARG A 81 -36.09 -31.81 -42.39
CA ARG A 81 -37.50 -31.93 -41.91
C ARG A 81 -37.74 -32.38 -40.45
N LYS A 82 -38.23 -31.49 -39.58
CA LYS A 82 -39.62 -30.93 -39.40
C LYS A 82 -40.53 -31.89 -38.62
N CYS A 83 -40.92 -31.49 -37.40
CA CYS A 83 -42.31 -31.34 -36.94
C CYS A 83 -42.37 -30.59 -35.57
N HIS A 84 -43.05 -29.45 -35.57
CA HIS A 84 -43.65 -28.75 -34.41
C HIS A 84 -44.97 -29.50 -34.03
N PRO A 85 -45.65 -29.31 -32.86
CA PRO A 85 -45.94 -28.02 -32.19
C PRO A 85 -45.78 -28.00 -30.64
N ALA A 86 -45.36 -26.87 -30.05
CA ALA A 86 -46.15 -25.94 -29.19
C ALA A 86 -46.59 -26.55 -27.83
N VAL A 87 -46.33 -25.97 -26.65
CA VAL A 87 -46.75 -24.64 -26.16
C VAL A 87 -46.08 -24.34 -24.79
N ARG A 88 -45.84 -23.03 -24.53
CA ARG A 88 -45.71 -22.29 -23.25
C ARG A 88 -44.32 -21.96 -22.65
N ARG A 89 -43.99 -20.67 -22.86
CA ARG A 89 -43.54 -19.64 -21.89
C ARG A 89 -42.11 -19.70 -21.34
N GLY A 90 -41.35 -18.64 -21.67
CA GLY A 90 -40.28 -18.07 -20.82
C GLY A 90 -38.84 -18.22 -21.35
N ARG A 91 -38.41 -17.33 -22.26
CA ARG A 91 -36.98 -17.10 -22.60
C ARG A 91 -36.27 -16.45 -21.39
N ALA A 92 -35.16 -16.99 -20.86
CA ALA A 92 -33.79 -17.14 -21.41
C ALA A 92 -32.97 -15.85 -21.20
N LEU A 93 -32.01 -15.82 -20.26
CA LEU A 93 -30.61 -16.33 -20.33
C LEU A 93 -29.63 -15.30 -20.87
N LEU A 94 -28.70 -14.86 -20.01
CA LEU A 94 -27.27 -14.65 -20.25
C LEU A 94 -26.62 -14.86 -18.86
N GLY A 95 -25.63 -15.72 -18.59
CA GLY A 95 -24.66 -16.39 -19.44
C GLY A 95 -23.27 -16.24 -18.80
N GLY A 96 -23.10 -16.74 -17.57
CA GLY A 96 -21.83 -16.71 -16.81
C GLY A 96 -21.03 -17.99 -16.98
N ALA A 97 -19.73 -17.84 -17.25
CA ALA A 97 -18.77 -18.91 -17.48
C ALA A 97 -18.40 -19.67 -16.18
N ARG A 98 -18.23 -20.99 -16.31
CA ARG A 98 -17.97 -21.96 -15.24
C ARG A 98 -16.47 -22.08 -14.97
N VAL A 99 -16.10 -22.09 -13.69
CA VAL A 99 -14.85 -22.68 -13.18
C VAL A 99 -15.21 -23.98 -12.46
N LEU A 100 -14.46 -25.04 -12.78
CA LEU A 100 -14.65 -26.42 -12.32
C LEU A 100 -14.17 -26.59 -10.86
N ARG A 101 -14.99 -27.21 -10.00
CA ARG A 101 -14.54 -27.88 -8.76
C ARG A 101 -14.74 -29.40 -8.88
N ALA A 102 -13.79 -30.13 -8.30
CA ALA A 102 -13.69 -31.58 -8.27
C ALA A 102 -14.76 -32.23 -7.37
N ARG A 103 -15.15 -33.45 -7.73
CA ARG A 103 -16.13 -34.30 -7.03
C ARG A 103 -15.47 -35.14 -5.93
N HIS A 104 -16.14 -35.22 -4.78
CA HIS A 104 -16.00 -36.27 -3.76
C HIS A 104 -16.66 -37.58 -4.21
N ARG A 105 -16.12 -38.75 -3.77
CA ARG A 105 -16.86 -39.86 -3.10
C ARG A 105 -15.91 -41.02 -2.63
N PRO A 106 -16.35 -42.02 -1.79
CA PRO A 106 -15.93 -42.16 -0.38
C PRO A 106 -15.40 -43.57 0.04
N GLY A 107 -15.02 -43.77 1.32
CA GLY A 107 -15.01 -45.09 2.01
C GLY A 107 -13.78 -45.41 2.90
N LEU A 108 -14.00 -45.52 4.22
CA LEU A 108 -13.10 -45.96 5.33
C LEU A 108 -12.84 -47.52 5.32
N PRO A 109 -12.09 -48.19 6.25
CA PRO A 109 -11.46 -47.77 7.53
C PRO A 109 -10.06 -48.37 7.94
N ARG A 110 -9.50 -47.82 9.04
CA ARG A 110 -8.68 -48.44 10.15
C ARG A 110 -7.31 -49.12 9.88
N GLY A 111 -6.31 -48.76 10.72
CA GLY A 111 -5.20 -49.66 11.08
C GLY A 111 -3.90 -48.96 11.49
N ALA A 112 -3.24 -49.42 12.56
CA ALA A 112 -2.19 -48.74 13.31
C ALA A 112 -0.73 -49.08 12.90
N ALA A 113 0.19 -48.26 13.43
CA ALA A 113 1.54 -48.61 13.93
C ALA A 113 2.66 -49.02 12.96
N GLY A 114 3.89 -48.59 13.30
CA GLY A 114 5.08 -49.44 13.15
C GLY A 114 6.19 -48.92 12.25
N ALA A 115 7.37 -48.79 12.82
CA ALA A 115 8.61 -48.33 12.20
C ALA A 115 9.35 -49.40 11.36
N ALA A 116 10.41 -48.93 10.67
CA ALA A 116 11.72 -49.57 10.46
C ALA A 116 12.08 -50.20 9.08
N LEU A 117 13.14 -49.62 8.50
CA LEU A 117 14.37 -50.22 7.93
C LEU A 117 14.35 -51.09 6.63
N ARG A 118 14.92 -50.50 5.55
CA ARG A 118 15.99 -50.97 4.58
C ARG A 118 15.90 -52.38 3.90
N PRO A 119 16.68 -52.72 2.83
CA PRO A 119 17.34 -51.99 1.72
C PRO A 119 17.10 -52.68 0.33
N PRO A 120 18.09 -52.86 -0.60
CA PRO A 120 18.26 -52.21 -1.89
C PRO A 120 17.92 -53.08 -3.14
N ARG A 121 17.72 -52.47 -4.33
CA ARG A 121 17.91 -53.17 -5.61
C ARG A 121 18.58 -52.29 -6.67
N ARG A 122 19.59 -52.88 -7.32
CA ARG A 122 20.45 -52.33 -8.39
C ARG A 122 19.85 -52.63 -9.78
N GLY A 123 19.78 -51.58 -10.61
CA GLY A 123 20.04 -51.52 -12.07
C GLY A 123 18.99 -52.08 -13.06
N PRO A 124 19.08 -51.77 -14.39
CA PRO A 124 19.91 -50.77 -15.11
C PRO A 124 19.17 -49.93 -16.19
N GLY A 125 19.79 -48.82 -16.65
CA GLY A 125 19.74 -48.39 -18.06
C GLY A 125 19.01 -47.09 -18.46
N ALA A 126 19.76 -46.20 -19.15
CA ALA A 126 19.39 -45.02 -19.96
C ALA A 126 18.86 -43.77 -19.19
N ALA A 127 19.63 -42.70 -18.92
CA ALA A 127 20.39 -41.78 -19.79
C ALA A 127 19.53 -40.84 -20.65
N ARG A 128 19.71 -39.53 -20.38
CA ARG A 128 19.33 -38.30 -21.12
C ARG A 128 18.00 -37.63 -20.73
N GLY A 129 18.14 -36.36 -20.31
CA GLY A 129 17.06 -35.42 -20.00
C GLY A 129 17.48 -34.43 -18.91
N HIS A 130 18.48 -33.59 -19.17
CA HIS A 130 18.72 -32.38 -18.35
C HIS A 130 17.80 -31.28 -18.88
N ASP A 131 16.66 -31.11 -18.22
CA ASP A 131 15.71 -30.04 -18.50
C ASP A 131 16.23 -28.70 -17.97
N LEU A 132 16.48 -27.77 -18.90
CA LEU A 132 16.50 -26.33 -18.70
C LEU A 132 15.15 -25.79 -19.21
N HIS A 133 14.10 -26.00 -18.43
CA HIS A 133 12.90 -25.19 -18.52
C HIS A 133 12.77 -24.47 -17.18
N ASP A 134 12.74 -23.14 -17.24
CA ASP A 134 12.94 -22.16 -16.17
C ASP A 134 14.40 -22.00 -15.70
N ARG A 135 15.12 -21.01 -16.25
CA ARG A 135 16.09 -20.10 -15.56
C ARG A 135 17.08 -19.48 -16.55
N ALA A 136 16.90 -18.20 -16.82
CA ALA A 136 17.91 -17.30 -17.37
C ALA A 136 17.72 -15.91 -16.73
N ASP A 137 18.05 -15.82 -15.44
CA ASP A 137 18.23 -14.56 -14.70
C ASP A 137 18.91 -14.89 -13.37
N ASP A 138 19.86 -14.02 -12.94
CA ASP A 138 20.58 -14.02 -11.65
C ASP A 138 19.77 -14.60 -10.46
N GLN A 139 19.72 -15.92 -10.29
CA GLN A 139 18.94 -16.57 -9.23
C GLN A 139 19.70 -17.79 -8.69
N CYS A 140 20.32 -17.62 -7.53
CA CYS A 140 20.85 -18.75 -6.77
C CYS A 140 19.71 -19.51 -6.04
N ARG A 141 19.78 -20.84 -6.05
CA ARG A 141 18.90 -21.74 -5.27
C ARG A 141 19.15 -21.55 -3.77
N GLN A 142 18.07 -21.52 -2.98
CA GLN A 142 18.15 -21.81 -1.54
C GLN A 142 18.33 -23.34 -1.35
N ALA A 143 19.41 -23.75 -0.69
CA ALA A 143 19.61 -25.12 -0.21
C ALA A 143 19.60 -25.15 1.33
N PRO A 144 19.20 -26.27 1.97
CA PRO A 144 18.97 -26.34 3.41
C PRO A 144 20.27 -26.38 4.21
N TYR A 145 20.26 -25.72 5.37
CA TYR A 145 21.32 -25.65 6.37
C TYR A 145 22.11 -26.96 6.60
N PRO A 146 23.45 -26.89 6.56
CA PRO A 146 24.31 -27.72 7.41
C PRO A 146 24.80 -26.90 8.61
N ALA A 147 24.68 -27.49 9.80
CA ALA A 147 25.21 -26.94 11.03
C ALA A 147 26.75 -26.79 10.96
N ALA A 148 27.27 -25.63 11.37
CA ALA A 148 28.71 -25.40 11.50
C ALA A 148 29.27 -26.05 12.78
N PRO A 149 30.49 -26.64 12.73
CA PRO A 149 31.17 -27.17 13.90
C PRO A 149 31.91 -26.07 14.67
N ARG A 150 31.89 -26.20 16.00
CA ARG A 150 32.62 -25.38 16.98
C ARG A 150 34.14 -25.53 16.84
N TRP A 151 34.87 -24.41 16.91
CA TRP A 151 36.29 -24.30 17.27
C TRP A 151 36.42 -23.04 18.16
N LEU A 152 36.63 -23.17 19.47
CA LEU A 152 37.86 -23.36 20.26
C LEU A 152 38.78 -22.12 20.34
N ASP A 153 38.86 -21.63 21.58
CA ASP A 153 39.60 -20.49 22.12
C ASP A 153 41.11 -20.47 21.82
N ARG A 154 41.60 -19.30 21.42
CA ARG A 154 42.87 -18.65 21.85
C ARG A 154 42.65 -17.14 21.64
N GLY A 155 42.79 -16.23 22.59
CA GLY A 155 43.62 -16.19 23.78
C GLY A 155 44.52 -14.96 23.69
N HIS A 156 44.03 -13.80 24.18
CA HIS A 156 44.75 -12.56 24.56
C HIS A 156 45.59 -11.84 23.47
N GLN A 157 45.78 -10.51 23.45
CA GLN A 157 45.88 -9.49 24.50
C GLN A 157 45.31 -8.13 24.01
N GLY A 158 44.66 -7.38 24.90
CA GLY A 158 44.35 -5.96 24.70
C GLY A 158 45.54 -5.04 25.02
N PRO A 159 45.31 -3.80 25.46
CA PRO A 159 45.18 -2.61 24.62
C PRO A 159 46.25 -1.56 24.96
N PHE A 160 46.28 -0.39 24.29
CA PHE A 160 46.45 0.96 24.89
C PHE A 160 46.64 2.07 23.81
N PRO A 161 46.40 3.36 24.14
CA PRO A 161 45.66 4.31 23.30
C PRO A 161 46.41 5.65 23.10
N VAL A 162 45.67 6.67 22.61
CA VAL A 162 45.89 8.12 22.78
C VAL A 162 46.89 8.79 21.83
N ARG A 163 46.43 9.73 20.98
CA ARG A 163 46.41 11.18 21.27
C ARG A 163 45.85 12.00 20.10
N ALA A 164 45.37 13.19 20.45
CA ALA A 164 44.59 14.13 19.67
C ALA A 164 45.42 15.30 19.09
N VAL A 165 44.69 16.19 18.40
CA VAL A 165 44.91 17.64 18.20
C VAL A 165 45.54 18.07 16.87
N GLY A 166 44.87 19.01 16.18
CA GLY A 166 45.55 19.96 15.30
C GLY A 166 44.72 20.52 14.14
N ALA A 167 43.97 21.59 14.40
CA ALA A 167 43.24 22.37 13.42
C ALA A 167 44.14 23.06 12.37
N HIS A 168 43.63 23.27 11.14
CA HIS A 168 43.75 24.55 10.42
C HIS A 168 42.91 24.58 9.11
N ARG A 169 42.01 25.56 9.04
CA ARG A 169 41.55 26.28 7.82
C ARG A 169 42.13 27.70 7.94
N PRO A 170 42.34 28.53 6.88
CA PRO A 170 41.26 28.93 5.96
C PRO A 170 41.59 29.44 4.52
N ARG A 171 40.53 29.45 3.69
CA ARG A 171 40.07 30.50 2.72
C ARG A 171 40.71 30.77 1.32
N HIS A 172 39.77 30.78 0.35
CA HIS A 172 39.57 31.69 -0.82
C HIS A 172 40.50 31.68 -2.06
N ARG A 173 39.93 31.44 -3.26
CA ARG A 173 39.48 32.49 -4.21
C ARG A 173 38.85 31.92 -5.50
N ARG A 174 37.84 32.64 -6.00
CA ARG A 174 37.16 32.51 -7.31
C ARG A 174 38.09 32.87 -8.47
N ARG A 175 37.88 32.27 -9.66
CA ARG A 175 37.90 32.98 -10.97
C ARG A 175 37.20 32.15 -12.05
N ARG A 176 36.36 32.84 -12.83
CA ARG A 176 35.66 32.39 -14.05
C ARG A 176 36.61 32.35 -15.25
N ARG A 177 36.37 31.44 -16.20
CA ARG A 177 36.50 31.65 -17.66
C ARG A 177 35.92 30.47 -18.43
N ASP A 178 34.88 30.73 -19.22
CA ASP A 178 34.54 30.01 -20.46
C ASP A 178 35.56 30.38 -21.55
N PRO A 179 35.85 29.52 -22.56
CA PRO A 179 34.91 29.22 -23.67
C PRO A 179 34.90 27.76 -24.20
N ASP A 180 33.88 27.48 -25.01
CA ASP A 180 33.51 26.23 -25.69
C ASP A 180 34.36 26.00 -27.01
N PRO A 181 34.09 24.99 -27.88
CA PRO A 181 34.74 23.67 -27.90
C PRO A 181 35.47 23.33 -29.22
N ALA A 182 36.43 22.40 -29.18
CA ALA A 182 36.85 21.64 -30.37
C ALA A 182 37.64 20.35 -30.00
N ALA A 183 37.17 19.24 -30.57
CA ALA A 183 37.86 18.02 -31.00
C ALA A 183 39.19 17.58 -30.33
N GLY A 184 39.21 16.31 -29.89
CA GLY A 184 40.44 15.53 -29.75
C GLY A 184 40.77 15.06 -28.33
N ARG A 185 39.92 14.20 -27.73
CA ARG A 185 40.32 13.49 -26.49
C ARG A 185 41.31 12.38 -26.82
N ARG A 186 42.59 12.75 -26.82
CA ARG A 186 43.71 11.83 -26.57
C ARG A 186 43.49 11.18 -25.19
N GLN A 187 43.40 9.85 -25.19
CA GLN A 187 43.49 9.05 -23.98
C GLN A 187 44.81 9.39 -23.27
N ARG A 188 44.75 9.88 -22.03
CA ARG A 188 45.91 9.93 -21.14
C ARG A 188 46.05 8.54 -20.49
N PRO A 189 47.25 7.95 -20.45
CA PRO A 189 47.42 6.60 -19.93
C PRO A 189 47.29 6.62 -18.41
N VAL A 190 46.39 5.77 -17.91
CA VAL A 190 46.34 5.35 -16.51
C VAL A 190 47.60 4.54 -16.23
N SER A 191 48.67 5.23 -15.82
CA SER A 191 49.96 4.64 -15.50
C SER A 191 50.00 4.21 -14.03
N ARG A 192 49.58 2.95 -13.77
CA ARG A 192 50.01 2.01 -12.70
C ARG A 192 48.96 0.92 -12.39
N VAL A 193 48.41 0.26 -13.41
CA VAL A 193 47.60 -0.98 -13.24
C VAL A 193 48.06 -2.11 -14.18
N VAL A 194 49.12 -1.90 -14.95
CA VAL A 194 49.60 -2.86 -15.99
C VAL A 194 50.44 -4.02 -15.42
N ALA A 195 50.64 -4.11 -14.09
CA ALA A 195 51.56 -5.10 -13.50
C ALA A 195 50.93 -6.45 -13.10
N ALA A 196 49.63 -6.68 -13.34
CA ALA A 196 48.93 -7.87 -12.85
C ALA A 196 48.44 -8.87 -13.92
N ASP A 197 48.50 -8.53 -15.21
CA ASP A 197 48.04 -9.43 -16.29
C ASP A 197 48.88 -10.71 -16.41
N ASP A 198 50.17 -10.65 -16.07
CA ASP A 198 51.08 -11.79 -16.24
C ASP A 198 51.07 -12.78 -15.05
N THR A 199 50.59 -12.38 -13.87
CA THR A 199 50.75 -13.17 -12.63
C THR A 199 49.83 -14.38 -12.53
N LEU A 200 48.54 -14.27 -12.87
CA LEU A 200 47.62 -15.42 -12.78
C LEU A 200 47.81 -16.40 -13.93
N ALA A 201 48.10 -15.91 -15.14
CA ALA A 201 48.32 -16.75 -16.32
C ALA A 201 49.63 -17.56 -16.23
N ALA A 202 50.62 -17.09 -15.47
CA ALA A 202 51.90 -17.78 -15.28
C ALA A 202 51.88 -18.92 -14.24
N ILE A 203 50.85 -19.00 -13.39
CA ILE A 203 50.72 -20.07 -12.39
C ILE A 203 50.38 -21.37 -13.10
N VAL A 204 51.17 -22.41 -12.87
CA VAL A 204 51.02 -23.73 -13.52
C VAL A 204 50.21 -24.70 -12.66
N ASP A 205 50.11 -24.52 -11.35
CA ASP A 205 49.33 -25.38 -10.45
C ASP A 205 47.87 -24.92 -10.28
N ASP A 206 46.91 -25.87 -10.23
CA ASP A 206 45.47 -25.54 -10.14
C ASP A 206 45.11 -24.99 -8.76
N ALA A 207 45.68 -25.56 -7.69
CA ALA A 207 45.38 -25.13 -6.33
C ALA A 207 45.97 -23.74 -6.04
N GLU A 208 47.21 -23.49 -6.48
CA GLU A 208 47.83 -22.17 -6.40
C GLU A 208 47.04 -21.12 -7.21
N TRP A 209 46.58 -21.47 -8.41
CA TRP A 209 45.77 -20.55 -9.22
C TRP A 209 44.45 -20.22 -8.52
N ILE A 210 43.76 -21.22 -7.97
CA ILE A 210 42.50 -21.04 -7.23
C ILE A 210 42.71 -20.09 -6.04
N GLU A 211 43.77 -20.31 -5.25
CA GLU A 211 44.06 -19.48 -4.09
C GLU A 211 44.34 -18.03 -4.48
N GLN A 212 45.17 -17.80 -5.51
CA GLN A 212 45.50 -16.46 -5.98
C GLN A 212 44.29 -15.77 -6.63
N ALA A 213 43.46 -16.50 -7.37
CA ALA A 213 42.24 -15.97 -7.97
C ALA A 213 41.22 -15.56 -6.91
N ARG A 214 40.97 -16.41 -5.90
CA ARG A 214 40.11 -16.08 -4.74
C ARG A 214 40.62 -14.84 -4.03
N ARG A 215 41.92 -14.81 -3.71
CA ARG A 215 42.55 -13.67 -3.04
C ARG A 215 42.40 -12.39 -3.85
N ALA A 216 42.63 -12.42 -5.16
CA ALA A 216 42.47 -11.25 -6.02
C ALA A 216 41.03 -10.74 -6.06
N LEU A 217 40.05 -11.65 -6.09
CA LEU A 217 38.62 -11.33 -6.04
C LEU A 217 38.21 -10.72 -4.69
N ASP A 218 38.67 -11.30 -3.58
CA ASP A 218 38.36 -10.85 -2.21
C ASP A 218 38.99 -9.48 -1.91
N GLU A 219 40.27 -9.31 -2.24
CA GLU A 219 40.96 -8.02 -2.06
C GLU A 219 40.31 -6.92 -2.91
N ALA A 220 39.87 -7.24 -4.14
CA ALA A 220 39.13 -6.30 -4.97
C ALA A 220 37.74 -5.98 -4.40
N ALA A 221 37.02 -6.97 -3.89
CA ALA A 221 35.72 -6.75 -3.25
C ALA A 221 35.86 -5.77 -2.07
N GLY A 222 36.87 -5.95 -1.21
CA GLY A 222 37.20 -5.03 -0.12
C GLY A 222 37.50 -3.61 -0.61
N ARG A 223 38.40 -3.47 -1.60
CA ARG A 223 38.75 -2.15 -2.17
C ARG A 223 37.55 -1.45 -2.82
N LEU A 224 36.71 -2.18 -3.55
CA LEU A 224 35.52 -1.64 -4.20
C LEU A 224 34.48 -1.18 -3.16
N ALA A 225 34.30 -1.95 -2.07
CA ALA A 225 33.44 -1.55 -0.95
C ALA A 225 33.92 -0.26 -0.27
N GLU A 226 35.22 -0.14 0.04
CA GLU A 226 35.78 1.09 0.61
C GLU A 226 35.64 2.32 -0.31
N ARG A 227 35.73 2.11 -1.63
CA ARG A 227 35.54 3.19 -2.60
C ARG A 227 34.07 3.57 -2.74
N PHE A 228 33.16 2.60 -2.68
CA PHE A 228 31.72 2.86 -2.62
C PHE A 228 31.36 3.74 -1.42
N ASP A 229 31.90 3.39 -0.24
CA ASP A 229 31.69 4.11 1.02
C ASP A 229 32.26 5.55 0.96
N ARG A 230 33.31 5.77 0.15
CA ARG A 230 33.87 7.11 -0.14
C ARG A 230 33.14 7.87 -1.25
N GLY A 231 32.02 7.36 -1.76
CA GLY A 231 31.21 8.06 -2.76
C GLY A 231 31.71 7.92 -4.20
N ALA A 232 32.48 6.88 -4.52
CA ALA A 232 32.93 6.64 -5.91
C ALA A 232 31.75 6.45 -6.89
N ASP A 233 32.01 6.78 -8.16
CA ASP A 233 31.08 6.58 -9.27
C ASP A 233 30.73 5.10 -9.46
N ILE A 234 29.44 4.80 -9.58
CA ILE A 234 28.94 3.43 -9.62
C ILE A 234 29.35 2.71 -10.91
N ASP A 235 29.35 3.40 -12.05
CA ASP A 235 29.71 2.79 -13.33
C ASP A 235 31.20 2.44 -13.38
N GLY A 236 32.04 3.24 -12.72
CA GLY A 236 33.44 2.92 -12.50
C GLY A 236 33.63 1.64 -11.68
N LEU A 237 32.88 1.48 -10.57
CA LEU A 237 32.97 0.29 -9.71
C LEU A 237 32.53 -0.97 -10.44
N LEU A 238 31.42 -0.91 -11.19
CA LEU A 238 30.89 -2.04 -11.96
C LEU A 238 31.87 -2.48 -13.07
N ARG A 239 32.42 -1.52 -13.82
CA ARG A 239 33.40 -1.80 -14.89
C ARG A 239 34.69 -2.39 -14.35
N GLU A 240 35.18 -1.89 -13.22
CA GLU A 240 36.40 -2.40 -12.60
C GLU A 240 36.22 -3.85 -12.10
N ARG A 241 35.05 -4.14 -11.51
CA ARG A 241 34.68 -5.50 -11.14
C ARG A 241 34.60 -6.41 -12.37
N ALA A 242 33.88 -5.99 -13.42
CA ALA A 242 33.78 -6.76 -14.65
C ALA A 242 35.15 -7.03 -15.28
N ALA A 243 36.03 -6.02 -15.36
CA ALA A 243 37.38 -6.17 -15.91
C ALA A 243 38.26 -7.13 -15.08
N LEU A 244 38.10 -7.18 -13.76
CA LEU A 244 38.79 -8.18 -12.94
C LEU A 244 38.28 -9.60 -13.22
N VAL A 245 36.96 -9.76 -13.32
CA VAL A 245 36.36 -11.06 -13.63
C VAL A 245 36.73 -11.50 -15.05
N ASP A 246 36.80 -10.58 -16.02
CA ASP A 246 37.31 -10.85 -17.38
C ASP A 246 38.72 -11.46 -17.34
N ARG A 247 39.62 -10.90 -16.50
CA ARG A 247 40.98 -11.42 -16.33
C ARG A 247 41.01 -12.82 -15.71
N VAL A 248 40.26 -13.03 -14.63
CA VAL A 248 40.18 -14.35 -13.95
C VAL A 248 39.62 -15.39 -14.92
N VAL A 249 38.48 -15.11 -15.55
CA VAL A 249 37.84 -15.99 -16.53
C VAL A 249 38.75 -16.25 -17.74
N GLY A 250 39.41 -15.22 -18.26
CA GLY A 250 40.34 -15.34 -19.37
C GLY A 250 41.56 -16.22 -19.03
N SER A 251 42.14 -16.06 -17.84
CA SER A 251 43.26 -16.90 -17.40
C SER A 251 42.86 -18.36 -17.20
N ALA A 252 41.67 -18.62 -16.64
CA ALA A 252 41.12 -19.96 -16.52
C ALA A 252 40.85 -20.60 -17.90
N TRP A 253 40.36 -19.81 -18.86
CA TRP A 253 40.15 -20.27 -20.23
C TRP A 253 41.45 -20.74 -20.87
N ILE A 254 42.49 -19.90 -20.87
CA ILE A 254 43.81 -20.21 -21.44
C ILE A 254 44.42 -21.47 -20.81
N ARG A 255 44.20 -21.67 -19.51
CA ARG A 255 44.70 -22.80 -18.73
C ARG A 255 43.97 -24.13 -19.01
N CYS A 256 42.70 -24.07 -19.41
CA CYS A 256 41.86 -25.26 -19.54
C CYS A 256 41.60 -25.64 -20.99
N VAL A 257 41.47 -24.67 -21.88
CA VAL A 257 40.96 -24.86 -23.24
C VAL A 257 42.09 -24.67 -24.25
N PRO A 258 42.38 -25.68 -25.11
CA PRO A 258 43.42 -25.58 -26.13
C PRO A 258 43.15 -24.41 -27.10
N GLY A 259 44.20 -23.64 -27.44
CA GLY A 259 44.05 -22.45 -28.30
C GLY A 259 43.55 -22.74 -29.72
N ASP A 260 43.73 -23.97 -30.19
CA ASP A 260 43.31 -24.48 -31.50
C ASP A 260 41.95 -25.21 -31.49
N CYS A 261 41.28 -25.27 -30.33
CA CYS A 261 40.01 -26.00 -30.19
C CYS A 261 38.85 -25.45 -31.03
N GLY A 262 38.94 -24.21 -31.52
CA GLY A 262 37.89 -23.57 -32.31
C GLY A 262 36.66 -23.10 -31.51
N ALA A 263 36.68 -23.18 -30.18
CA ALA A 263 35.62 -22.65 -29.32
C ALA A 263 35.81 -21.15 -29.02
N CYS A 264 34.70 -20.43 -28.80
CA CYS A 264 34.71 -19.02 -28.41
C CYS A 264 33.99 -18.84 -27.07
N LEU A 265 34.54 -18.00 -26.18
CA LEU A 265 33.95 -17.66 -24.90
C LEU A 265 33.32 -16.27 -24.97
N LEU A 266 32.04 -16.21 -24.65
CA LEU A 266 31.23 -14.99 -24.63
C LEU A 266 30.71 -14.76 -23.21
N ALA A 267 30.72 -13.51 -22.74
CA ALA A 267 29.92 -13.07 -21.61
C ALA A 267 28.52 -12.71 -22.11
N THR A 268 27.48 -13.03 -21.35
CA THR A 268 26.08 -12.66 -21.65
C THR A 268 25.43 -11.95 -20.47
N GLY A 269 24.22 -11.41 -20.65
CA GLY A 269 23.47 -10.80 -19.55
C GLY A 269 24.15 -9.56 -18.96
N GLY A 270 24.02 -9.39 -17.63
CA GLY A 270 24.65 -8.29 -16.91
C GLY A 270 26.18 -8.28 -17.01
N TYR A 271 26.81 -9.46 -17.06
CA TYR A 271 28.26 -9.58 -17.27
C TYR A 271 28.68 -9.20 -18.70
N GLY A 272 27.88 -9.57 -19.70
CA GLY A 272 28.03 -9.15 -21.08
C GLY A 272 28.00 -7.63 -21.23
N ARG A 273 27.06 -6.95 -20.54
CA ARG A 273 26.99 -5.48 -20.46
C ARG A 273 28.13 -4.81 -19.70
N GLY A 274 28.93 -5.57 -18.93
CA GLY A 274 29.94 -5.01 -18.03
C GLY A 274 29.36 -4.36 -16.76
N GLU A 275 28.14 -4.74 -16.37
CA GLU A 275 27.43 -4.23 -15.19
C GLU A 275 27.42 -5.28 -14.06
N LEU A 276 28.61 -5.66 -13.57
CA LEU A 276 28.73 -6.74 -12.59
C LEU A 276 28.67 -6.22 -11.15
N PHE A 277 27.56 -6.47 -10.46
CA PHE A 277 27.38 -6.11 -9.04
C PHE A 277 28.14 -7.06 -8.11
N PRO A 278 28.32 -6.74 -6.81
CA PRO A 278 29.15 -7.56 -5.91
C PRO A 278 28.70 -9.03 -5.86
N GLN A 279 27.39 -9.25 -5.77
CA GLN A 279 26.74 -10.56 -5.65
C GLN A 279 25.98 -10.97 -6.94
N SER A 280 26.41 -10.48 -8.11
CA SER A 280 25.84 -10.91 -9.40
C SER A 280 26.49 -12.20 -9.89
N ASP A 281 25.70 -12.98 -10.64
CA ASP A 281 26.21 -14.16 -11.33
C ASP A 281 27.07 -13.74 -12.53
N VAL A 282 27.95 -14.64 -12.97
CA VAL A 282 28.83 -14.48 -14.13
C VAL A 282 28.34 -15.42 -15.22
N ASP A 283 27.54 -14.88 -16.14
CA ASP A 283 26.93 -15.65 -17.22
C ASP A 283 27.87 -15.80 -18.42
N LEU A 284 28.19 -17.04 -18.77
CA LEU A 284 29.12 -17.42 -19.83
C LEU A 284 28.42 -18.28 -20.90
N LEU A 285 28.70 -17.98 -22.16
CA LEU A 285 28.34 -18.81 -23.30
C LEU A 285 29.60 -19.28 -24.02
N VAL A 286 29.79 -20.59 -24.08
CA VAL A 286 30.79 -21.21 -24.94
C VAL A 286 30.13 -21.54 -26.28
N LEU A 287 30.52 -20.82 -27.31
CA LEU A 287 30.10 -21.05 -28.69
C LEU A 287 31.07 -22.04 -29.35
N ALA A 288 30.59 -23.25 -29.63
CA ALA A 288 31.39 -24.34 -30.21
C ALA A 288 30.52 -25.25 -31.11
N SER A 289 31.07 -25.75 -32.22
CA SER A 289 30.40 -26.78 -33.04
C SER A 289 30.22 -28.08 -32.25
N GLN A 290 29.30 -28.94 -32.65
CA GLN A 290 29.04 -30.19 -31.91
C GLN A 290 30.29 -31.06 -31.76
N ASP A 291 31.09 -31.18 -32.82
CA ASP A 291 32.35 -31.94 -32.79
C ASP A 291 33.35 -31.34 -31.79
N VAL A 292 33.43 -30.01 -31.68
CA VAL A 292 34.28 -29.32 -30.71
C VAL A 292 33.76 -29.49 -29.29
N GLN A 293 32.44 -29.48 -29.09
CA GLN A 293 31.85 -29.76 -27.77
C GLN A 293 32.20 -31.16 -27.29
N ASP A 294 32.12 -32.16 -28.18
CA ASP A 294 32.45 -33.54 -27.86
C ASP A 294 33.96 -33.73 -27.61
N ALA A 295 34.81 -33.10 -28.43
CA ALA A 295 36.27 -33.16 -28.30
C ALA A 295 36.81 -32.41 -27.07
N CYS A 296 36.22 -31.26 -26.72
CA CYS A 296 36.69 -30.39 -25.64
C CYS A 296 35.85 -30.47 -24.36
N GLY A 297 34.87 -31.38 -24.28
CA GLY A 297 33.94 -31.47 -23.16
C GLY A 297 34.64 -31.59 -21.79
N GLY A 298 35.71 -32.39 -21.70
CA GLY A 298 36.51 -32.51 -20.47
C GLY A 298 37.24 -31.22 -20.07
N ALA A 299 37.79 -30.49 -21.05
CA ALA A 299 38.45 -29.20 -20.84
C ALA A 299 37.45 -28.13 -20.38
N LEU A 300 36.25 -28.08 -20.97
CA LEU A 300 35.18 -27.17 -20.59
C LEU A 300 34.63 -27.50 -19.19
N ALA A 301 34.46 -28.78 -18.86
CA ALA A 301 34.06 -29.18 -17.51
C ALA A 301 35.10 -28.76 -16.46
N ARG A 302 36.39 -28.93 -16.76
CA ARG A 302 37.49 -28.46 -15.90
C ARG A 302 37.49 -26.94 -15.75
N LEU A 303 37.25 -26.18 -16.83
CA LEU A 303 37.15 -24.72 -16.79
C LEU A 303 36.10 -24.25 -15.78
N PHE A 304 34.87 -24.79 -15.85
CA PHE A 304 33.80 -24.37 -14.96
C PHE A 304 34.04 -24.81 -13.51
N ALA A 305 34.57 -26.02 -13.31
CA ALA A 305 35.02 -26.47 -11.99
C ALA A 305 36.02 -25.50 -11.37
N LEU A 306 37.05 -25.10 -12.13
CA LEU A 306 38.08 -24.18 -11.68
C LEU A 306 37.51 -22.80 -11.31
N LEU A 307 36.54 -22.29 -12.07
CA LEU A 307 35.91 -21.00 -11.80
C LEU A 307 35.00 -21.02 -10.56
N TRP A 308 34.23 -22.09 -10.35
CA TRP A 308 33.47 -22.28 -9.10
C TRP A 308 34.41 -22.44 -7.91
N ASP A 309 35.49 -23.20 -8.08
CA ASP A 309 36.52 -23.34 -7.07
C ASP A 309 37.25 -22.02 -6.82
N ALA A 310 37.30 -21.07 -7.76
CA ALA A 310 37.78 -19.70 -7.51
C ALA A 310 36.76 -18.79 -6.81
N GLY A 311 35.56 -19.28 -6.49
CA GLY A 311 34.52 -18.53 -5.78
C GLY A 311 33.61 -17.69 -6.67
N LEU A 312 33.62 -17.88 -7.99
CA LEU A 312 32.70 -17.21 -8.90
C LEU A 312 31.38 -18.00 -9.03
N ALA A 313 30.26 -17.30 -8.92
CA ALA A 313 28.95 -17.86 -9.22
C ALA A 313 28.74 -17.92 -10.75
N ILE A 314 29.15 -19.02 -11.38
CA ILE A 314 29.05 -19.18 -12.84
C ILE A 314 27.69 -19.72 -13.26
N GLY A 315 26.98 -18.94 -14.08
CA GLY A 315 25.95 -19.45 -15.00
C GLY A 315 26.59 -19.75 -16.34
N HIS A 316 26.39 -20.93 -16.93
CA HIS A 316 27.00 -21.24 -18.22
C HIS A 316 26.10 -22.02 -19.18
N ALA A 317 26.36 -21.85 -20.47
CA ALA A 317 25.82 -22.68 -21.54
C ALA A 317 26.93 -23.01 -22.56
N VAL A 318 26.91 -24.23 -23.08
CA VAL A 318 27.76 -24.65 -24.20
C VAL A 318 26.84 -24.96 -25.37
N ARG A 319 26.95 -24.21 -26.47
CA ARG A 319 26.03 -24.33 -27.61
C ARG A 319 26.75 -24.09 -28.93
N SER A 320 26.25 -24.72 -29.98
CA SER A 320 26.56 -24.38 -31.36
C SER A 320 25.71 -23.19 -31.83
N GLY A 321 26.12 -22.55 -32.93
CA GLY A 321 25.34 -21.48 -33.55
C GLY A 321 23.87 -21.88 -33.77
N PRO A 322 23.57 -23.02 -34.42
CA PRO A 322 22.20 -23.50 -34.59
C PRO A 322 21.43 -23.69 -33.28
N GLN A 323 22.06 -24.26 -32.24
CA GLN A 323 21.43 -24.45 -30.92
C GLN A 323 21.11 -23.11 -30.23
N CYS A 324 22.00 -22.11 -30.38
CA CYS A 324 21.72 -20.75 -29.90
C CYS A 324 20.50 -20.14 -30.60
N LEU A 325 20.38 -20.33 -31.92
CA LEU A 325 19.26 -19.78 -32.70
C LEU A 325 17.94 -20.47 -32.38
N GLU A 326 17.94 -21.78 -32.22
CA GLU A 326 16.76 -22.54 -31.78
C GLU A 326 16.29 -22.06 -30.40
N SER A 327 17.18 -22.04 -29.41
CA SER A 327 16.86 -21.56 -28.06
C SER A 327 16.36 -20.11 -28.05
N ALA A 328 16.97 -19.24 -28.88
CA ALA A 328 16.57 -17.84 -28.99
C ALA A 328 15.21 -17.64 -29.66
N ARG A 329 14.79 -18.53 -30.57
CA ARG A 329 13.45 -18.48 -31.18
C ARG A 329 12.37 -18.85 -30.18
N ASP A 330 12.64 -19.85 -29.35
CA ASP A 330 11.64 -20.39 -28.42
C ASP A 330 11.56 -19.61 -27.11
N ASP A 331 12.66 -18.95 -26.70
CA ASP A 331 12.74 -18.19 -25.44
C ASP A 331 13.29 -16.76 -25.65
N GLN A 332 12.42 -15.77 -25.43
CA GLN A 332 12.77 -14.35 -25.48
C GLN A 332 13.86 -13.95 -24.47
N THR A 333 13.99 -14.67 -23.36
CA THR A 333 15.01 -14.42 -22.32
C THR A 333 16.39 -14.77 -22.84
N VAL A 334 16.51 -15.92 -23.51
CA VAL A 334 17.73 -16.31 -24.22
C VAL A 334 18.06 -15.32 -25.33
N ALA A 335 17.06 -14.87 -26.08
CA ALA A 335 17.25 -13.83 -27.09
C ALA A 335 17.81 -12.52 -26.47
N CYS A 336 17.29 -12.08 -25.33
CA CYS A 336 17.80 -10.91 -24.60
C CYS A 336 19.25 -11.12 -24.15
N ALA A 337 19.57 -12.27 -23.55
CA ALA A 337 20.92 -12.58 -23.08
C ALA A 337 21.94 -12.59 -24.24
N LEU A 338 21.55 -13.14 -25.40
CA LEU A 338 22.39 -13.18 -26.61
C LEU A 338 22.53 -11.81 -27.29
N LEU A 339 21.52 -10.92 -27.20
CA LEU A 339 21.70 -9.53 -27.62
C LEU A 339 22.87 -8.89 -26.85
N GLU A 340 23.04 -9.23 -25.58
CA GLU A 340 24.07 -8.65 -24.71
C GLU A 340 25.43 -9.35 -24.77
N MET A 341 25.63 -10.24 -25.75
CA MET A 341 26.87 -11.00 -25.84
C MET A 341 28.09 -10.11 -26.09
N ARG A 342 29.17 -10.39 -25.34
CA ARG A 342 30.47 -9.74 -25.46
C ARG A 342 31.56 -10.80 -25.53
N LEU A 343 32.42 -10.71 -26.55
CA LEU A 343 33.53 -11.63 -26.70
C LEU A 343 34.55 -11.45 -25.56
N LEU A 344 34.91 -12.56 -24.90
CA LEU A 344 36.00 -12.61 -23.92
C LEU A 344 37.25 -13.26 -24.52
N GLN A 345 37.09 -14.44 -25.15
CA GLN A 345 38.18 -15.23 -25.73
C GLN A 345 37.72 -15.95 -27.01
N GLY A 346 38.65 -16.24 -27.91
CA GLY A 346 38.39 -16.97 -29.16
C GLY A 346 38.24 -16.09 -30.40
N ASN A 347 37.64 -16.64 -31.47
CA ASN A 347 37.56 -15.99 -32.77
C ASN A 347 36.42 -14.93 -32.84
N PRO A 348 36.74 -13.65 -33.10
CA PRO A 348 35.72 -12.60 -33.25
C PRO A 348 34.74 -12.84 -34.41
N ASP A 349 35.14 -13.53 -35.46
CA ASP A 349 34.27 -13.82 -36.61
C ASP A 349 33.11 -14.75 -36.24
N ALA A 350 33.32 -15.66 -35.28
CA ALA A 350 32.28 -16.57 -34.81
C ALA A 350 31.18 -15.81 -34.04
N ALA A 351 31.59 -14.86 -33.17
CA ALA A 351 30.66 -13.99 -32.47
C ALA A 351 29.90 -13.08 -33.43
N ALA A 352 30.59 -12.52 -34.44
CA ALA A 352 29.97 -11.71 -35.48
C ALA A 352 29.02 -12.51 -36.38
N ALA A 353 29.33 -13.78 -36.67
CA ALA A 353 28.45 -14.68 -37.39
C ALA A 353 27.16 -14.95 -36.59
N LEU A 354 27.27 -15.29 -35.30
CA LEU A 354 26.11 -15.46 -34.44
C LEU A 354 25.26 -14.17 -34.35
N ALA A 355 25.89 -13.00 -34.27
CA ALA A 355 25.18 -11.72 -34.24
C ALA A 355 24.34 -11.47 -35.49
N ARG A 356 24.87 -11.82 -36.67
CA ARG A 356 24.14 -11.73 -37.95
C ARG A 356 22.96 -12.69 -38.02
N GLU A 357 23.11 -13.89 -37.46
CA GLU A 357 22.02 -14.87 -37.41
C GLU A 357 20.89 -14.47 -36.44
N LEU A 358 21.22 -13.73 -35.38
CA LEU A 358 20.27 -13.18 -34.41
C LEU A 358 19.56 -11.89 -34.88
N ALA A 359 19.81 -11.45 -36.11
CA ALA A 359 19.27 -10.19 -36.62
C ALA A 359 17.72 -10.16 -36.65
N PRO A 360 17.11 -8.95 -36.57
CA PRO A 360 15.65 -8.80 -36.45
C PRO A 360 14.84 -9.35 -37.63
N ASP A 361 15.46 -9.51 -38.80
CA ASP A 361 14.87 -10.09 -40.01
C ASP A 361 14.84 -11.62 -40.01
N ARG A 362 15.54 -12.28 -39.07
CA ARG A 362 15.69 -13.75 -39.03
C ARG A 362 14.99 -14.42 -37.87
N ILE A 363 15.05 -13.78 -36.71
CA ILE A 363 14.46 -14.25 -35.45
C ILE A 363 13.68 -13.07 -34.89
N TRP A 364 12.61 -13.30 -34.10
CA TRP A 364 11.86 -12.25 -33.37
C TRP A 364 11.79 -10.89 -34.08
N SER A 365 10.84 -10.72 -35.01
CA SER A 365 10.65 -9.43 -35.70
C SER A 365 10.47 -8.28 -34.68
N PRO A 366 10.80 -7.03 -35.05
CA PRO A 366 10.63 -5.89 -34.14
C PRO A 366 9.23 -5.83 -33.50
N GLN A 367 8.17 -6.11 -34.27
CA GLN A 367 6.79 -6.16 -33.78
C GLN A 367 6.57 -7.31 -32.78
N ALA A 368 7.01 -8.53 -33.12
CA ALA A 368 6.81 -9.70 -32.25
C ALA A 368 7.59 -9.56 -30.93
N PHE A 369 8.83 -9.06 -31.01
CA PHE A 369 9.67 -8.82 -29.84
C PHE A 369 9.08 -7.73 -28.94
N PHE A 370 8.65 -6.60 -29.52
CA PHE A 370 8.00 -5.52 -28.76
C PHE A 370 6.75 -6.00 -28.02
N ALA A 371 5.87 -6.73 -28.72
CA ALA A 371 4.65 -7.28 -28.11
C ALA A 371 4.96 -8.22 -26.94
N ALA A 372 5.93 -9.14 -27.13
CA ALA A 372 6.33 -10.10 -26.10
C ALA A 372 6.97 -9.41 -24.88
N LYS A 373 7.88 -8.45 -25.09
CA LYS A 373 8.52 -7.68 -24.01
C LYS A 373 7.56 -6.78 -23.25
N ARG A 374 6.55 -6.19 -23.92
CA ARG A 374 5.50 -5.41 -23.28
C ARG A 374 4.63 -6.28 -22.37
N GLU A 375 4.27 -7.47 -22.84
CA GLU A 375 3.48 -8.43 -22.07
C GLU A 375 4.27 -8.98 -20.87
N GLU A 376 5.55 -9.30 -21.06
CA GLU A 376 6.45 -9.68 -19.95
C GLU A 376 6.52 -8.59 -18.88
N GLN A 377 6.70 -7.32 -19.27
CA GLN A 377 6.71 -6.21 -18.32
C GLN A 377 5.40 -6.12 -17.55
N ARG A 378 4.25 -6.24 -18.23
CA ARG A 378 2.94 -6.22 -17.59
C ARG A 378 2.78 -7.36 -16.57
N GLN A 379 3.19 -8.57 -16.93
CA GLN A 379 3.14 -9.72 -16.04
C GLN A 379 4.10 -9.57 -14.85
N ARG A 380 5.29 -8.99 -15.07
CA ARG A 380 6.26 -8.72 -14.01
C ARG A 380 5.73 -7.68 -13.03
N HIS A 381 5.20 -6.55 -13.52
CA HIS A 381 4.61 -5.51 -12.66
C HIS A 381 3.43 -6.06 -11.83
N ALA A 382 2.59 -6.91 -12.41
CA ALA A 382 1.46 -7.52 -11.72
C ALA A 382 1.88 -8.44 -10.55
N ARG A 383 3.09 -9.04 -10.57
CA ARG A 383 3.62 -9.83 -9.43
C ARG A 383 3.94 -8.96 -8.20
N TYR A 384 4.00 -7.64 -8.39
CA TYR A 384 4.29 -6.63 -7.36
C TYR A 384 3.12 -5.66 -7.19
N ASP A 385 1.89 -6.14 -7.36
CA ASP A 385 0.64 -5.36 -7.23
C ASP A 385 0.59 -4.09 -8.11
N ASP A 386 1.32 -4.08 -9.23
CA ASP A 386 1.45 -2.96 -10.17
C ASP A 386 1.90 -1.63 -9.52
N THR A 387 2.58 -1.71 -8.36
CA THR A 387 3.00 -0.54 -7.59
C THR A 387 4.50 -0.51 -7.34
N ALA A 388 5.11 0.65 -7.58
CA ALA A 388 6.47 0.95 -7.17
C ALA A 388 6.57 1.32 -5.68
N TYR A 389 5.43 1.54 -5.02
CA TYR A 389 5.32 2.21 -3.71
C TYR A 389 5.25 1.26 -2.51
N ASN A 390 5.52 -0.03 -2.70
CA ASN A 390 5.67 -0.97 -1.59
C ASN A 390 6.84 -0.54 -0.70
N LEU A 391 6.68 -0.61 0.62
CA LEU A 391 7.74 -0.27 1.58
C LEU A 391 8.95 -1.22 1.53
N GLU A 392 8.80 -2.43 1.00
CA GLU A 392 9.91 -3.35 0.69
C GLU A 392 10.06 -3.57 -0.82
N PRO A 393 10.40 -2.52 -1.59
CA PRO A 393 10.38 -2.57 -3.05
C PRO A 393 11.53 -3.41 -3.60
N ASN A 394 11.34 -3.93 -4.81
CA ASN A 394 12.38 -4.63 -5.57
C ASN A 394 13.10 -3.66 -6.53
N LEU A 395 14.41 -3.51 -6.37
CA LEU A 395 15.26 -2.58 -7.15
C LEU A 395 15.45 -2.98 -8.61
N LYS A 396 15.31 -4.27 -8.93
CA LYS A 396 15.56 -4.83 -10.25
C LYS A 396 14.25 -5.06 -11.00
N GLU A 397 13.38 -5.91 -10.44
CA GLU A 397 12.20 -6.44 -11.13
C GLU A 397 10.92 -5.63 -10.87
N GLY A 398 10.89 -4.75 -9.87
CA GLY A 398 9.71 -3.94 -9.56
C GLY A 398 9.39 -2.89 -10.65
N PRO A 399 8.15 -2.33 -10.66
CA PRO A 399 7.83 -1.18 -11.49
C PRO A 399 8.78 0.00 -11.24
N GLY A 400 9.40 0.53 -12.29
CA GLY A 400 10.41 1.59 -12.21
C GLY A 400 11.81 1.12 -11.80
N GLY A 401 12.03 -0.19 -11.68
CA GLY A 401 13.32 -0.80 -11.37
C GLY A 401 14.28 -0.89 -12.57
N LEU A 402 15.47 -1.45 -12.34
CA LEU A 402 16.51 -1.60 -13.37
C LEU A 402 16.06 -2.41 -14.60
N ARG A 403 15.15 -3.38 -14.43
CA ARG A 403 14.63 -4.20 -15.52
C ARG A 403 13.77 -3.41 -16.50
N ASP A 404 13.08 -2.35 -16.07
CA ASP A 404 12.34 -1.46 -16.99
C ASP A 404 13.33 -0.73 -17.94
N LEU A 405 14.46 -0.27 -17.40
CA LEU A 405 15.52 0.39 -18.18
C LEU A 405 16.19 -0.57 -19.17
N GLN A 406 16.47 -1.80 -18.73
CA GLN A 406 17.01 -2.86 -19.59
C GLN A 406 16.03 -3.22 -20.70
N ASN A 407 14.73 -3.31 -20.38
CA ASN A 407 13.69 -3.58 -21.35
C ASN A 407 13.65 -2.55 -22.47
N LEU A 408 13.72 -1.25 -22.11
CA LEU A 408 13.82 -0.16 -23.08
C LEU A 408 15.06 -0.31 -23.98
N ALA A 409 16.21 -0.64 -23.41
CA ALA A 409 17.45 -0.83 -24.17
C ALA A 409 17.34 -2.03 -25.15
N TRP A 410 16.73 -3.14 -24.74
CA TRP A 410 16.52 -4.31 -25.60
C TRP A 410 15.56 -4.01 -26.75
N ILE A 411 14.43 -3.35 -26.46
CA ILE A 411 13.48 -2.94 -27.49
C ILE A 411 14.13 -1.94 -28.45
N ALA A 412 14.84 -0.93 -27.93
CA ALA A 412 15.55 0.05 -28.75
C ALA A 412 16.56 -0.62 -29.69
N ARG A 413 17.36 -1.55 -29.17
CA ARG A 413 18.32 -2.32 -29.97
C ARG A 413 17.62 -3.17 -31.02
N ARG A 414 16.46 -3.75 -30.70
CA ARG A 414 15.71 -4.59 -31.63
C ARG A 414 15.03 -3.80 -32.75
N VAL A 415 14.47 -2.63 -32.42
CA VAL A 415 13.71 -1.78 -33.32
C VAL A 415 14.62 -0.90 -34.17
N HIS A 416 15.67 -0.33 -33.59
CA HIS A 416 16.54 0.66 -34.25
C HIS A 416 17.97 0.17 -34.51
N GLY A 417 18.36 -1.02 -34.04
CA GLY A 417 19.74 -1.52 -34.20
C GLY A 417 20.78 -0.78 -33.35
N VAL A 418 20.35 0.09 -32.43
CA VAL A 418 21.22 0.89 -31.58
C VAL A 418 21.90 0.06 -30.49
N ARG A 419 23.09 0.48 -30.04
CA ARG A 419 23.82 -0.20 -28.95
C ARG A 419 23.49 0.38 -27.58
N SER A 420 22.97 1.61 -27.54
CA SER A 420 22.63 2.32 -26.31
C SER A 420 21.40 3.21 -26.50
N LEU A 421 20.73 3.58 -25.40
CA LEU A 421 19.63 4.53 -25.45
C LEU A 421 20.07 5.94 -25.90
N ALA A 422 21.36 6.29 -25.73
CA ALA A 422 21.91 7.57 -26.18
C ALA A 422 21.77 7.75 -27.70
N GLU A 423 21.88 6.67 -28.47
CA GLU A 423 21.74 6.70 -29.94
C GLU A 423 20.29 6.95 -30.40
N LEU A 424 19.30 6.86 -29.51
CA LEU A 424 17.92 7.24 -29.82
C LEU A 424 17.70 8.75 -29.87
N VAL A 425 18.60 9.54 -29.26
CA VAL A 425 18.54 11.01 -29.24
C VAL A 425 18.69 11.60 -30.65
N PRO A 426 19.77 11.30 -31.42
CA PRO A 426 19.90 11.80 -32.79
C PRO A 426 18.83 11.25 -33.74
N LEU A 427 18.18 10.13 -33.41
CA LEU A 427 17.04 9.58 -34.16
C LEU A 427 15.72 10.29 -33.84
N GLY A 428 15.72 11.25 -32.90
CA GLY A 428 14.54 11.99 -32.47
C GLY A 428 13.54 11.14 -31.68
N VAL A 429 13.90 9.91 -31.29
CA VAL A 429 13.04 8.97 -30.54
C VAL A 429 13.03 9.30 -29.05
N LEU A 430 14.18 9.72 -28.52
CA LEU A 430 14.39 10.11 -27.13
C LEU A 430 14.86 11.58 -27.05
N GLY A 431 14.42 12.35 -26.06
CA GLY A 431 14.98 13.68 -25.77
C GLY A 431 16.34 13.60 -25.07
N GLU A 432 17.18 14.63 -25.21
CA GLU A 432 18.46 14.71 -24.49
C GLU A 432 18.25 14.76 -22.97
N ASP A 433 17.30 15.58 -22.53
CA ASP A 433 16.85 15.70 -21.14
C ASP A 433 16.28 14.39 -20.57
N GLU A 434 15.53 13.66 -21.39
CA GLU A 434 14.97 12.35 -21.05
C GLU A 434 16.08 11.30 -20.88
N HIS A 435 17.05 11.28 -21.80
CA HIS A 435 18.20 10.40 -21.72
C HIS A 435 19.05 10.67 -20.48
N GLU A 436 19.40 11.93 -20.22
CA GLU A 436 20.15 12.32 -19.04
C GLU A 436 19.42 11.95 -17.74
N THR A 437 18.09 12.12 -17.74
CA THR A 437 17.25 11.72 -16.62
C THR A 437 17.26 10.21 -16.40
N LEU A 438 17.08 9.40 -17.45
CA LEU A 438 17.15 7.94 -17.35
C LEU A 438 18.51 7.47 -16.84
N GLU A 439 19.61 8.04 -17.32
CA GLU A 439 20.96 7.69 -16.86
C GLU A 439 21.21 8.08 -15.40
N ARG A 440 20.68 9.23 -14.96
CA ARG A 440 20.75 9.64 -13.57
C ARG A 440 20.00 8.67 -12.66
N GLU A 441 18.77 8.28 -13.05
CA GLU A 441 17.98 7.33 -12.27
C GLU A 441 18.58 5.92 -12.29
N ARG A 442 19.10 5.44 -13.44
CA ARG A 442 19.86 4.17 -13.53
C ARG A 442 21.02 4.14 -12.55
N ARG A 443 21.83 5.21 -12.48
CA ARG A 443 22.96 5.30 -11.54
C ARG A 443 22.52 5.29 -10.08
N ARG A 444 21.42 5.95 -9.75
CA ARG A 444 20.84 5.93 -8.39
C ARG A 444 20.39 4.53 -7.98
N LEU A 445 19.61 3.86 -8.84
CA LEU A 445 19.15 2.49 -8.60
C LEU A 445 20.33 1.51 -8.51
N SER A 446 21.34 1.67 -9.37
CA SER A 446 22.56 0.86 -9.32
C SER A 446 23.34 1.08 -8.03
N ARG A 447 23.43 2.33 -7.55
CA ARG A 447 24.08 2.64 -6.26
C ARG A 447 23.35 1.98 -5.09
N LEU A 448 22.02 2.00 -5.09
CA LEU A 448 21.20 1.30 -4.08
C LEU A 448 21.44 -0.22 -4.13
N ARG A 449 21.39 -0.83 -5.33
CA ARG A 449 21.60 -2.27 -5.50
C ARG A 449 23.00 -2.70 -5.07
N PHE A 450 24.03 -1.95 -5.45
CA PHE A 450 25.41 -2.21 -5.04
C PHE A 450 25.56 -2.17 -3.52
N GLY A 451 25.05 -1.12 -2.87
CA GLY A 451 25.08 -1.01 -1.42
C GLY A 451 24.26 -2.11 -0.72
N LEU A 452 23.10 -2.49 -1.28
CA LEU A 452 22.26 -3.56 -0.75
C LEU A 452 23.00 -4.90 -0.76
N HIS A 453 23.70 -5.22 -1.84
CA HIS A 453 24.55 -6.41 -1.92
C HIS A 453 25.68 -6.41 -0.88
N LEU A 454 26.27 -5.25 -0.58
CA LEU A 454 27.29 -5.13 0.47
C LEU A 454 26.70 -5.30 1.88
N VAL A 455 25.48 -4.81 2.12
CA VAL A 455 24.79 -4.91 3.41
C VAL A 455 24.25 -6.32 3.65
N ALA A 456 23.66 -6.94 2.62
CA ALA A 456 23.05 -8.26 2.71
C ALA A 456 24.10 -9.39 2.68
N GLY A 457 25.26 -9.15 2.06
CA GLY A 457 26.31 -10.17 1.89
C GLY A 457 25.92 -11.31 0.92
N ARG A 458 24.82 -11.15 0.19
CA ARG A 458 24.26 -12.11 -0.78
C ARG A 458 23.51 -11.37 -1.88
N ALA A 459 23.14 -12.08 -2.94
CA ALA A 459 22.21 -11.57 -3.93
C ALA A 459 20.86 -11.25 -3.24
N GLU A 460 20.52 -9.97 -3.20
CA GLU A 460 19.30 -9.46 -2.62
C GLU A 460 18.88 -8.23 -3.42
N GLU A 461 17.65 -8.25 -3.91
CA GLU A 461 17.10 -7.19 -4.78
C GLU A 461 15.97 -6.44 -4.08
N ARG A 462 15.45 -6.97 -2.96
CA ARG A 462 14.41 -6.34 -2.17
C ARG A 462 15.05 -5.49 -1.06
N LEU A 463 14.61 -4.25 -0.97
CA LEU A 463 14.91 -3.38 0.16
C LEU A 463 14.09 -3.82 1.38
N LEU A 464 14.41 -4.97 1.94
CA LEU A 464 13.80 -5.47 3.19
C LEU A 464 14.11 -4.52 4.34
N PHE A 465 13.20 -4.41 5.31
CA PHE A 465 13.37 -3.49 6.44
C PHE A 465 14.70 -3.68 7.18
N ASP A 466 15.16 -4.93 7.33
CA ASP A 466 16.44 -5.35 7.89
C ASP A 466 17.65 -4.65 7.24
N HIS A 467 17.56 -4.34 5.94
CA HIS A 467 18.65 -3.78 5.15
C HIS A 467 18.55 -2.27 4.97
N GLN A 468 17.35 -1.69 5.10
CA GLN A 468 17.11 -0.27 4.78
C GLN A 468 17.93 0.68 5.67
N LYS A 469 17.92 0.50 7.00
CA LYS A 469 18.69 1.34 7.94
C LYS A 469 20.20 1.19 7.75
N PRO A 470 20.78 -0.03 7.74
CA PRO A 470 22.20 -0.21 7.45
C PRO A 470 22.63 0.36 6.09
N LEU A 471 21.79 0.22 5.06
CA LEU A 471 22.05 0.78 3.73
C LEU A 471 22.07 2.31 3.75
N ALA A 472 21.08 2.95 4.39
CA ALA A 472 21.03 4.40 4.51
C ALA A 472 22.29 4.95 5.22
N ALA A 473 22.71 4.30 6.32
CA ALA A 473 23.93 4.66 7.02
C ALA A 473 25.18 4.48 6.13
N ARG A 474 25.26 3.37 5.38
CA ARG A 474 26.38 3.11 4.46
C ARG A 474 26.45 4.08 3.29
N LEU A 475 25.30 4.60 2.85
CA LEU A 475 25.22 5.66 1.84
C LEU A 475 25.61 7.05 2.39
N GLY A 476 25.91 7.15 3.69
CA GLY A 476 26.32 8.39 4.36
C GLY A 476 25.16 9.32 4.72
N LEU A 477 23.92 8.84 4.67
CA LEU A 477 22.74 9.62 5.06
C LEU A 477 22.64 9.72 6.58
N LYS A 478 22.09 10.84 7.06
CA LYS A 478 21.91 11.13 8.49
C LYS A 478 20.49 11.60 8.76
N ASP A 479 20.01 11.29 9.97
CA ASP A 479 18.73 11.80 10.44
C ASP A 479 18.82 13.32 10.56
N GLU A 480 17.91 14.05 9.91
CA GLU A 480 17.85 15.52 10.05
C GLU A 480 17.08 15.91 11.33
N HIS A 481 15.97 15.24 11.58
CA HIS A 481 15.15 15.35 12.81
C HIS A 481 14.30 14.08 13.00
N ARG A 482 13.61 13.95 14.14
CA ARG A 482 12.79 12.76 14.51
C ARG A 482 11.73 12.36 13.48
N GLN A 483 11.34 13.27 12.59
CA GLN A 483 10.31 13.08 11.56
C GLN A 483 10.89 13.09 10.13
N ASN A 484 12.21 13.00 9.96
CA ASN A 484 12.88 12.89 8.66
C ASN A 484 14.15 12.04 8.79
N LEU A 485 13.95 10.73 8.91
CA LEU A 485 15.02 9.77 9.14
C LEU A 485 15.85 9.54 7.87
N ALA A 486 17.12 9.16 8.02
CA ALA A 486 18.03 8.83 6.92
C ALA A 486 17.44 7.76 5.99
N VAL A 487 16.74 6.78 6.57
CA VAL A 487 16.07 5.72 5.83
C VAL A 487 14.89 6.25 5.00
N GLU A 488 14.10 7.18 5.53
CA GLU A 488 12.98 7.80 4.82
C GLU A 488 13.48 8.67 3.67
N GLN A 489 14.59 9.38 3.85
CA GLN A 489 15.26 10.15 2.79
C GLN A 489 15.73 9.24 1.64
N MET A 490 16.39 8.11 1.98
CA MET A 490 16.84 7.11 1.01
C MET A 490 15.67 6.55 0.20
N MET A 491 14.62 6.13 0.91
CA MET A 491 13.46 5.52 0.31
C MET A 491 12.64 6.53 -0.52
N GLN A 492 12.54 7.78 -0.08
CA GLN A 492 11.93 8.85 -0.86
C GLN A 492 12.68 9.10 -2.17
N ALA A 493 14.02 9.08 -2.14
CA ALA A 493 14.81 9.18 -3.36
C ALA A 493 14.55 7.99 -4.31
N PHE A 494 14.42 6.76 -3.77
CA PHE A 494 14.03 5.58 -4.54
C PHE A 494 12.67 5.73 -5.20
N PHE A 495 11.60 6.05 -4.46
CA PHE A 495 10.24 6.15 -5.01
C PHE A 495 10.13 7.23 -6.09
N ARG A 496 10.81 8.38 -5.90
CA ARG A 496 10.89 9.43 -6.93
C ARG A 496 11.64 8.99 -8.17
N SER A 497 12.70 8.19 -8.00
CA SER A 497 13.45 7.57 -9.11
C SER A 497 12.55 6.62 -9.91
N ALA A 498 11.90 5.68 -9.23
CA ALA A 498 11.00 4.70 -9.84
C ALA A 498 9.84 5.37 -10.59
N ALA A 499 9.18 6.38 -9.99
CA ALA A 499 8.11 7.13 -10.64
C ALA A 499 8.60 7.86 -11.91
N THR A 500 9.84 8.35 -11.90
CA THR A 500 10.45 9.01 -13.07
C THR A 500 10.76 8.01 -14.18
N VAL A 501 11.33 6.86 -13.84
CA VAL A 501 11.57 5.76 -14.78
C VAL A 501 10.26 5.31 -15.42
N LEU A 502 9.21 5.08 -14.63
CA LEU A 502 7.90 4.66 -15.14
C LEU A 502 7.30 5.66 -16.14
N ARG A 503 7.32 6.96 -15.82
CA ARG A 503 6.81 8.00 -16.74
C ARG A 503 7.49 7.96 -18.11
N ILE A 504 8.82 7.86 -18.12
CA ILE A 504 9.59 7.86 -19.37
C ILE A 504 9.42 6.53 -20.10
N ASN A 505 9.38 5.42 -19.35
CA ASN A 505 9.14 4.08 -19.89
C ASN A 505 7.81 4.00 -20.63
N ASP A 506 6.71 4.44 -20.02
CA ASP A 506 5.38 4.41 -20.65
C ASP A 506 5.35 5.19 -21.96
N ARG A 507 5.98 6.37 -21.98
CA ARG A 507 6.05 7.22 -23.17
C ARG A 507 6.89 6.61 -24.28
N LEU A 508 8.03 6.01 -23.95
CA LEU A 508 8.90 5.35 -24.95
C LEU A 508 8.27 4.08 -25.50
N LEU A 509 7.63 3.26 -24.66
CA LEU A 509 6.89 2.08 -25.12
C LEU A 509 5.76 2.47 -26.07
N GLN A 510 5.05 3.56 -25.79
CA GLN A 510 4.05 4.09 -26.70
C GLN A 510 4.65 4.58 -28.02
N ARG A 511 5.80 5.26 -27.98
CA ARG A 511 6.50 5.71 -29.20
C ARG A 511 6.97 4.54 -30.06
N PHE A 512 7.43 3.44 -29.45
CA PHE A 512 7.71 2.21 -30.18
C PHE A 512 6.44 1.59 -30.79
N GLU A 513 5.31 1.57 -30.06
CA GLU A 513 4.00 1.14 -30.58
C GLU A 513 3.59 1.97 -31.82
N GLU A 514 3.75 3.30 -31.75
CA GLU A 514 3.43 4.23 -32.84
C GLU A 514 4.31 4.01 -34.09
N GLN A 515 5.59 3.71 -33.93
CA GLN A 515 6.51 3.43 -35.05
C GLN A 515 6.26 2.07 -35.70
N LEU A 516 5.93 1.06 -34.90
CA LEU A 516 5.77 -0.32 -35.37
C LEU A 516 4.40 -0.57 -36.00
N GLU A 517 3.35 0.06 -35.46
CA GLU A 517 1.96 -0.21 -35.82
C GLU A 517 1.26 1.03 -36.43
N GLY A 518 1.94 2.18 -36.50
CA GLY A 518 1.41 3.45 -36.99
C GLY A 518 0.73 4.30 -35.91
N GLN A 519 0.59 5.59 -36.20
CA GLN A 519 -0.01 6.59 -35.29
C GLN A 519 -1.55 6.56 -35.26
N GLY A 520 -2.17 5.90 -36.25
CA GLY A 520 -3.62 5.84 -36.44
C GLY A 520 -4.26 7.15 -36.92
N GLU A 521 -5.47 7.03 -37.48
CA GLU A 521 -6.20 8.16 -38.03
C GLU A 521 -6.60 9.17 -36.93
N PRO A 522 -6.26 10.47 -37.08
CA PRO A 522 -6.61 11.49 -36.11
C PRO A 522 -8.12 11.77 -36.14
N GLN A 523 -8.78 11.64 -34.99
CA GLN A 523 -10.19 12.01 -34.84
C GLN A 523 -10.30 13.28 -33.99
N PRO A 524 -10.82 14.40 -34.54
CA PRO A 524 -10.88 15.65 -33.82
C PRO A 524 -11.83 15.57 -32.62
N ILE A 525 -11.39 16.09 -31.46
CA ILE A 525 -12.26 16.35 -30.31
C ILE A 525 -12.76 17.79 -30.42
N ASP A 526 -11.82 18.73 -30.56
CA ASP A 526 -12.10 20.17 -30.72
C ASP A 526 -10.97 20.90 -31.49
N ALA A 527 -10.91 22.23 -31.32
CA ALA A 527 -9.95 23.12 -31.97
C ALA A 527 -8.49 22.88 -31.54
N ASP A 528 -8.23 22.35 -30.34
CA ASP A 528 -6.87 22.10 -29.84
C ASP A 528 -6.58 20.59 -29.70
N PHE A 529 -7.59 19.76 -29.48
CA PHE A 529 -7.44 18.34 -29.15
C PHE A 529 -8.01 17.39 -30.21
N LEU A 530 -7.37 16.23 -30.33
CA LEU A 530 -7.79 15.10 -31.15
C LEU A 530 -7.47 13.79 -30.45
N THR A 531 -7.97 12.67 -30.97
CA THR A 531 -7.58 11.32 -30.53
C THR A 531 -6.78 10.61 -31.61
N ARG A 532 -5.79 9.82 -31.17
CA ARG A 532 -4.99 8.92 -32.01
C ARG A 532 -4.94 7.56 -31.33
N ARG A 533 -5.52 6.52 -31.93
CA ARG A 533 -5.55 5.14 -31.38
C ARG A 533 -6.03 5.06 -29.91
N GLY A 534 -6.99 5.91 -29.56
CA GLY A 534 -7.54 5.99 -28.21
C GLY A 534 -6.68 6.79 -27.20
N TYR A 535 -5.64 7.49 -27.65
CA TYR A 535 -4.85 8.43 -26.85
C TYR A 535 -5.26 9.88 -27.12
N LEU A 536 -5.27 10.71 -26.09
CA LEU A 536 -5.47 12.17 -26.22
C LEU A 536 -4.23 12.79 -26.86
N SER A 537 -4.39 13.61 -27.89
CA SER A 537 -3.29 14.36 -28.51
C SER A 537 -3.67 15.81 -28.68
N LEU A 538 -2.70 16.71 -28.51
CA LEU A 538 -2.79 18.08 -28.98
C LEU A 538 -2.51 18.14 -30.48
N ARG A 539 -3.15 19.08 -31.16
CA ARG A 539 -2.84 19.44 -32.57
C ARG A 539 -1.48 20.12 -32.67
N GLU A 540 -1.17 20.99 -31.72
CA GLU A 540 0.08 21.75 -31.66
C GLU A 540 0.71 21.60 -30.26
N PRO A 541 1.42 20.48 -29.98
CA PRO A 541 1.97 20.20 -28.65
C PRO A 541 2.89 21.31 -28.11
N ALA A 542 3.66 21.97 -28.98
CA ALA A 542 4.57 23.05 -28.62
C ALA A 542 3.89 24.24 -27.92
N ARG A 543 2.57 24.43 -28.12
CA ARG A 543 1.80 25.49 -27.45
C ARG A 543 1.67 25.29 -25.94
N LEU A 544 1.95 24.09 -25.41
CA LEU A 544 1.98 23.88 -23.95
C LEU A 544 3.06 24.75 -23.29
N ALA A 545 4.20 24.95 -23.96
CA ALA A 545 5.21 25.90 -23.54
C ALA A 545 4.63 27.32 -23.64
N GLY A 546 4.72 28.09 -22.55
CA GLY A 546 4.16 29.44 -22.48
C GLY A 546 2.63 29.56 -22.40
N GLN A 547 1.84 28.47 -22.43
CA GLN A 547 0.37 28.53 -22.20
C GLN A 547 -0.09 27.58 -21.07
N PRO A 548 0.12 27.95 -19.79
CA PRO A 548 -0.30 27.13 -18.65
C PRO A 548 -1.80 26.77 -18.63
N SER A 549 -2.67 27.63 -19.17
CA SER A 549 -4.11 27.35 -19.26
C SER A 549 -4.42 26.12 -20.13
N LEU A 550 -3.63 25.88 -21.19
CA LEU A 550 -3.80 24.72 -22.07
C LEU A 550 -3.46 23.40 -21.35
N VAL A 551 -2.54 23.43 -20.38
CA VAL A 551 -2.22 22.27 -19.53
C VAL A 551 -3.45 21.86 -18.71
N LEU A 552 -4.13 22.78 -18.03
CA LEU A 552 -5.34 22.42 -17.26
C LEU A 552 -6.50 22.02 -18.19
N ARG A 553 -6.61 22.66 -19.36
CA ARG A 553 -7.59 22.30 -20.39
C ARG A 553 -7.38 20.86 -20.91
N LEU A 554 -6.13 20.40 -21.03
CA LEU A 554 -5.81 19.01 -21.39
C LEU A 554 -6.47 18.04 -20.41
N PHE A 555 -6.32 18.27 -19.11
CA PHE A 555 -6.94 17.44 -18.07
C PHE A 555 -8.47 17.55 -18.07
N GLU A 556 -9.01 18.74 -18.30
CA GLU A 556 -10.46 18.97 -18.44
C GLU A 556 -11.06 18.15 -19.58
N VAL A 557 -10.43 18.17 -20.76
CA VAL A 557 -10.84 17.38 -21.93
C VAL A 557 -10.70 15.90 -21.63
N TRP A 558 -9.56 15.47 -21.06
CA TRP A 558 -9.36 14.06 -20.72
C TRP A 558 -10.39 13.54 -19.71
N ALA A 559 -10.82 14.37 -18.76
CA ALA A 559 -11.84 14.01 -17.79
C ALA A 559 -13.21 13.75 -18.43
N ARG A 560 -13.54 14.44 -19.54
CA ARG A 560 -14.78 14.24 -20.32
C ARG A 560 -14.74 13.02 -21.23
N HIS A 561 -13.57 12.44 -21.47
CA HIS A 561 -13.38 11.28 -22.34
C HIS A 561 -12.77 10.10 -21.57
N PRO A 562 -13.52 9.43 -20.68
CA PRO A 562 -13.00 8.36 -19.82
C PRO A 562 -12.53 7.11 -20.56
N GLY A 563 -12.92 6.93 -21.84
CA GLY A 563 -12.47 5.82 -22.68
C GLY A 563 -11.05 5.97 -23.24
N LEU A 564 -10.37 7.10 -23.02
CA LEU A 564 -9.01 7.31 -23.51
C LEU A 564 -7.99 6.53 -22.67
N ARG A 565 -7.08 5.84 -23.37
CA ARG A 565 -6.01 5.00 -22.81
C ARG A 565 -4.94 5.81 -22.07
N GLY A 566 -4.70 7.05 -22.49
CA GLY A 566 -3.52 7.81 -22.10
C GLY A 566 -3.42 9.15 -22.84
N LEU A 567 -2.32 9.84 -22.58
CA LEU A 567 -1.84 10.95 -23.43
C LEU A 567 -0.99 10.36 -24.57
N HIS A 568 -1.03 10.96 -25.75
CA HIS A 568 -0.20 10.61 -26.90
C HIS A 568 1.27 10.92 -26.60
N SER A 569 2.22 10.17 -27.16
CA SER A 569 3.64 10.25 -26.77
C SER A 569 4.21 11.66 -26.95
N GLU A 570 3.89 12.32 -28.07
CA GLU A 570 4.28 13.69 -28.38
C GLU A 570 3.68 14.73 -27.42
N SER A 571 2.41 14.56 -27.06
CA SER A 571 1.74 15.47 -26.11
C SER A 571 2.25 15.28 -24.69
N ALA A 572 2.60 14.04 -24.31
CA ALA A 572 3.22 13.72 -23.03
C ALA A 572 4.64 14.27 -22.92
N ARG A 573 5.40 14.25 -24.02
CA ARG A 573 6.71 14.91 -24.10
C ARG A 573 6.60 16.42 -23.96
N ALA A 574 5.75 17.06 -24.77
CA ALA A 574 5.57 18.50 -24.71
C ALA A 574 5.06 18.98 -23.33
N LEU A 575 4.21 18.18 -22.66
CA LEU A 575 3.81 18.47 -21.28
C LEU A 575 4.99 18.38 -20.30
N ALA A 576 5.85 17.37 -20.43
CA ALA A 576 7.03 17.22 -19.59
C ALA A 576 8.04 18.38 -19.79
N GLU A 577 8.25 18.80 -21.04
CA GLU A 577 9.11 19.93 -21.40
C GLU A 577 8.55 21.28 -20.88
N ALA A 578 7.23 21.46 -20.87
CA ALA A 578 6.57 22.66 -20.36
C ALA A 578 6.46 22.69 -18.81
N LEU A 579 6.61 21.54 -18.14
CA LEU A 579 6.37 21.41 -16.70
C LEU A 579 7.28 22.29 -15.82
N PRO A 580 8.60 22.47 -16.10
CA PRO A 580 9.44 23.39 -15.34
C PRO A 580 8.91 24.83 -15.33
N GLU A 581 8.28 25.29 -16.41
CA GLU A 581 7.71 26.63 -16.54
C GLU A 581 6.29 26.75 -15.96
N PHE A 582 5.60 25.63 -15.74
CA PHE A 582 4.26 25.63 -15.18
C PHE A 582 4.26 26.26 -13.76
N PRO A 583 3.42 27.27 -13.48
CA PRO A 583 3.51 28.03 -12.24
C PRO A 583 2.98 27.23 -11.04
N ALA A 584 3.55 27.50 -9.86
CA ALA A 584 2.90 27.14 -8.61
C ALA A 584 1.63 27.98 -8.41
N TYR A 585 0.68 27.51 -7.61
CA TYR A 585 -0.59 28.20 -7.41
C TYR A 585 -0.42 29.66 -6.93
N ALA A 586 0.63 29.93 -6.15
CA ALA A 586 0.94 31.27 -5.64
C ALA A 586 1.27 32.27 -6.77
N ASP A 587 1.88 31.79 -7.85
CA ASP A 587 2.29 32.59 -9.01
C ASP A 587 1.34 32.45 -10.21
N ALA A 588 0.37 31.53 -10.13
CA ALA A 588 -0.63 31.29 -11.16
C ALA A 588 -1.60 32.48 -11.33
N THR A 589 -2.09 32.69 -12.56
CA THR A 589 -3.11 33.73 -12.82
C THR A 589 -4.46 33.35 -12.18
N PRO A 590 -5.35 34.31 -11.90
CA PRO A 590 -6.69 34.03 -11.37
C PRO A 590 -7.46 33.01 -12.22
N GLU A 591 -7.35 33.09 -13.55
CA GLU A 591 -8.03 32.20 -14.49
C GLU A 591 -7.52 30.77 -14.35
N LEU A 592 -6.20 30.59 -14.20
CA LEU A 592 -5.60 29.27 -14.00
C LEU A 592 -6.03 28.64 -12.67
N ARG A 593 -6.10 29.46 -11.61
CA ARG A 593 -6.60 29.02 -10.29
C ARG A 593 -8.06 28.59 -10.33
N GLN A 594 -8.91 29.35 -11.04
CA GLN A 594 -10.31 28.98 -11.24
C GLN A 594 -10.44 27.72 -12.10
N ALA A 595 -9.61 27.55 -13.13
CA ALA A 595 -9.59 26.34 -13.95
C ALA A 595 -9.22 25.10 -13.11
N PHE A 596 -8.27 25.21 -12.17
CA PHE A 596 -7.96 24.12 -11.23
C PHE A 596 -9.17 23.74 -10.37
N LEU A 597 -9.85 24.73 -9.76
CA LEU A 597 -11.07 24.46 -8.99
C LEU A 597 -12.20 23.87 -9.86
N ALA A 598 -12.28 24.27 -11.12
CA ALA A 598 -13.25 23.71 -12.07
C ALA A 598 -13.00 22.23 -12.36
N LEU A 599 -11.74 21.76 -12.36
CA LEU A 599 -11.43 20.32 -12.49
C LEU A 599 -11.99 19.50 -11.32
N LEU A 600 -11.97 20.05 -10.10
CA LEU A 600 -12.51 19.38 -8.90
C LEU A 600 -14.04 19.28 -8.93
N ARG A 601 -14.71 20.22 -9.58
CA ARG A 601 -16.17 20.25 -9.79
C ARG A 601 -16.61 19.54 -11.07
N GLY A 602 -15.64 19.18 -11.92
CA GLY A 602 -15.86 18.55 -13.21
C GLY A 602 -16.10 17.05 -13.12
N PRO A 603 -16.22 16.36 -14.27
CA PRO A 603 -16.30 14.90 -14.30
C PRO A 603 -14.99 14.29 -13.81
N GLN A 604 -15.05 13.11 -13.19
CA GLN A 604 -13.85 12.32 -12.84
C GLN A 604 -12.74 13.12 -12.10
N PRO A 605 -13.04 13.89 -11.04
CA PRO A 605 -12.06 14.77 -10.41
C PRO A 605 -10.88 13.99 -9.80
N VAL A 606 -11.16 12.83 -9.21
CA VAL A 606 -10.12 11.99 -8.57
C VAL A 606 -9.19 11.33 -9.59
N PRO A 607 -9.67 10.65 -10.67
CA PRO A 607 -8.79 10.21 -11.74
C PRO A 607 -7.99 11.34 -12.38
N THR A 608 -8.56 12.55 -12.46
CA THR A 608 -7.88 13.73 -12.97
C THR A 608 -6.71 14.15 -12.08
N LEU A 609 -6.94 14.26 -10.76
CA LEU A 609 -5.86 14.53 -9.79
C LEU A 609 -4.78 13.44 -9.82
N ALA A 610 -5.16 12.17 -9.92
CA ALA A 610 -4.21 11.06 -10.04
C ALA A 610 -3.36 11.16 -11.33
N ARG A 611 -3.95 11.54 -12.46
CA ARG A 611 -3.21 11.81 -13.71
C ARG A 611 -2.27 13.01 -13.56
N MET A 612 -2.73 14.10 -12.94
CA MET A 612 -1.90 15.28 -12.67
C MET A 612 -0.73 14.95 -11.72
N ALA A 613 -0.95 14.11 -10.70
CA ALA A 613 0.10 13.63 -9.81
C ALA A 613 1.11 12.76 -10.57
N ARG A 614 0.63 11.76 -11.33
CA ARG A 614 1.48 10.87 -12.14
C ARG A 614 2.32 11.63 -13.15
N LEU A 615 1.78 12.67 -13.79
CA LEU A 615 2.47 13.50 -14.79
C LEU A 615 3.25 14.67 -14.18
N GLY A 616 3.29 14.80 -12.85
CA GLY A 616 4.06 15.85 -12.14
C GLY A 616 3.40 17.23 -12.08
N VAL A 617 2.31 17.46 -12.81
CA VAL A 617 1.55 18.72 -12.83
C VAL A 617 1.05 19.11 -11.44
N LEU A 618 0.52 18.15 -10.67
CA LEU A 618 0.03 18.43 -9.31
C LEU A 618 1.17 18.84 -8.38
N SER A 619 2.34 18.20 -8.47
CA SER A 619 3.51 18.54 -7.65
C SER A 619 4.06 19.94 -7.97
N ARG A 620 3.97 20.36 -9.23
CA ARG A 620 4.38 21.69 -9.66
C ARG A 620 3.38 22.77 -9.24
N TYR A 621 2.08 22.51 -9.45
CA TYR A 621 1.01 23.42 -9.06
C TYR A 621 0.91 23.61 -7.55
N LEU A 622 1.02 22.51 -6.79
CA LEU A 622 0.93 22.47 -5.34
C LEU A 622 2.27 22.00 -4.74
N PRO A 623 3.22 22.91 -4.49
CA PRO A 623 4.57 22.54 -4.01
C PRO A 623 4.58 21.73 -2.72
N ALA A 624 3.59 21.92 -1.86
CA ALA A 624 3.38 21.13 -0.64
C ALA A 624 3.22 19.64 -0.95
N PHE A 625 2.45 19.29 -1.99
CA PHE A 625 2.29 17.91 -2.48
C PHE A 625 3.61 17.38 -3.04
N GLY A 626 4.35 18.18 -3.79
CA GLY A 626 5.67 17.81 -4.32
C GLY A 626 6.69 17.44 -3.22
N ARG A 627 6.61 18.09 -2.04
CA ARG A 627 7.47 17.76 -0.89
C ARG A 627 7.16 16.40 -0.28
N VAL A 628 5.89 16.02 -0.18
CA VAL A 628 5.46 14.72 0.34
C VAL A 628 5.47 13.60 -0.72
N ALA A 629 5.65 13.94 -2.00
CA ALA A 629 5.77 12.96 -3.07
C ALA A 629 6.90 11.96 -2.81
N GLY A 630 6.58 10.67 -2.81
CA GLY A 630 7.47 9.56 -2.47
C GLY A 630 7.88 9.48 -1.00
N ARG A 631 7.34 10.30 -0.09
CA ARG A 631 7.69 10.25 1.34
C ARG A 631 7.04 9.03 1.97
N MET A 632 7.82 8.06 2.43
CA MET A 632 7.32 7.01 3.30
C MET A 632 7.40 7.41 4.77
N GLN A 633 6.58 6.78 5.59
CA GLN A 633 6.81 6.72 7.03
C GLN A 633 7.50 5.39 7.32
N TYR A 634 8.60 5.42 8.06
CA TYR A 634 9.30 4.18 8.43
C TYR A 634 8.57 3.47 9.59
N ASP A 635 7.42 2.88 9.26
CA ASP A 635 6.62 2.02 10.12
C ASP A 635 6.01 0.87 9.30
N LEU A 636 5.40 -0.11 9.98
CA LEU A 636 4.73 -1.25 9.34
C LEU A 636 3.24 -0.97 9.03
N PHE A 637 2.72 0.23 9.33
CA PHE A 637 1.30 0.56 9.16
C PHE A 637 1.01 1.15 7.79
N HIS A 638 1.92 1.97 7.28
CA HIS A 638 1.74 2.67 6.02
C HIS A 638 2.29 1.83 4.88
N VAL A 639 1.41 1.12 4.17
CA VAL A 639 1.83 0.37 2.97
C VAL A 639 2.27 1.32 1.84
N TYR A 640 1.82 2.57 1.89
CA TYR A 640 1.98 3.57 0.84
C TYR A 640 2.79 4.78 1.32
N THR A 641 3.46 5.44 0.38
CA THR A 641 3.99 6.79 0.59
C THR A 641 2.84 7.79 0.81
N VAL A 642 3.11 8.93 1.45
CA VAL A 642 2.10 9.93 1.85
C VAL A 642 1.27 10.42 0.66
N ASP A 643 1.89 10.61 -0.51
CA ASP A 643 1.20 10.98 -1.75
C ASP A 643 0.28 9.88 -2.28
N GLU A 644 0.72 8.62 -2.30
CA GLU A 644 -0.10 7.50 -2.75
C GLU A 644 -1.23 7.19 -1.74
N HIS A 645 -0.96 7.34 -0.45
CA HIS A 645 -1.99 7.34 0.58
C HIS A 645 -3.03 8.43 0.31
N THR A 646 -2.60 9.69 0.07
CA THR A 646 -3.49 10.80 -0.29
C THR A 646 -4.36 10.46 -1.51
N LEU A 647 -3.78 9.90 -2.57
CA LEU A 647 -4.53 9.46 -3.75
C LEU A 647 -5.50 8.31 -3.44
N THR A 648 -5.14 7.41 -2.52
CA THR A 648 -6.02 6.34 -2.04
C THR A 648 -7.21 6.92 -1.25
N VAL A 649 -6.98 7.90 -0.37
CA VAL A 649 -8.03 8.61 0.36
C VAL A 649 -8.99 9.28 -0.63
N LEU A 650 -8.49 9.97 -1.65
CA LEU A 650 -9.32 10.56 -2.70
C LEU A 650 -10.13 9.50 -3.46
N ARG A 651 -9.54 8.33 -3.77
CA ARG A 651 -10.27 7.20 -4.39
C ARG A 651 -11.40 6.69 -3.50
N ASN A 652 -11.18 6.59 -2.19
CA ASN A 652 -12.21 6.21 -1.23
C ASN A 652 -13.32 7.27 -1.16
N ILE A 653 -12.97 8.56 -1.13
CA ILE A 653 -13.95 9.67 -1.17
C ILE A 653 -14.84 9.57 -2.41
N ALA A 654 -14.26 9.40 -3.60
CA ALA A 654 -15.03 9.26 -4.84
C ALA A 654 -15.93 8.01 -4.83
N SER A 655 -15.55 6.95 -4.12
CA SER A 655 -16.37 5.74 -4.02
C SER A 655 -17.69 5.97 -3.27
N PHE A 656 -17.78 7.00 -2.42
CA PHE A 656 -19.02 7.33 -1.70
C PHE A 656 -20.12 7.90 -2.59
N GLU A 657 -19.80 8.36 -3.80
CA GLU A 657 -20.79 8.88 -4.75
C GLU A 657 -21.80 7.79 -5.14
N LYS A 658 -21.33 6.54 -5.25
CA LYS A 658 -22.16 5.38 -5.62
C LYS A 658 -22.47 4.55 -4.38
N ALA A 659 -23.68 4.00 -4.33
CA ALA A 659 -24.04 3.05 -3.29
C ALA A 659 -23.09 1.85 -3.35
N ASN A 660 -22.46 1.55 -2.22
CA ASN A 660 -21.50 0.47 -2.05
C ASN A 660 -21.70 -0.13 -0.66
N ASP A 661 -21.87 -1.45 -0.58
CA ASP A 661 -22.07 -2.17 0.68
C ASP A 661 -20.89 -1.95 1.64
N ARG A 662 -19.66 -1.79 1.12
CA ARG A 662 -18.47 -1.50 1.93
C ARG A 662 -18.54 -0.17 2.69
N PHE A 663 -19.27 0.81 2.18
CA PHE A 663 -19.35 2.17 2.72
C PHE A 663 -20.79 2.67 2.77
N ALA A 664 -21.76 1.82 3.12
CA ALA A 664 -23.18 2.15 3.06
C ALA A 664 -23.53 3.42 3.88
N PHE A 665 -22.94 3.57 5.06
CA PHE A 665 -23.12 4.78 5.86
C PHE A 665 -22.34 5.98 5.30
N GLY A 666 -21.13 5.75 4.77
CA GLY A 666 -20.33 6.77 4.08
C GLY A 666 -21.08 7.38 2.90
N HIS A 667 -21.74 6.56 2.08
CA HIS A 667 -22.62 7.01 1.00
C HIS A 667 -23.76 7.89 1.52
N SER A 668 -24.40 7.48 2.62
CA SER A 668 -25.50 8.25 3.22
C SER A 668 -25.05 9.62 3.72
N ALA A 669 -23.85 9.72 4.31
CA ALA A 669 -23.26 10.99 4.74
C ALA A 669 -22.84 11.86 3.55
N TRP A 670 -22.25 11.26 2.52
CA TRP A 670 -21.86 11.94 1.28
C TRP A 670 -23.03 12.65 0.59
N GLN A 671 -24.21 12.01 0.52
CA GLN A 671 -25.42 12.61 -0.08
C GLN A 671 -25.91 13.89 0.64
N ARG A 672 -25.39 14.18 1.84
CA ARG A 672 -25.73 15.38 2.63
C ARG A 672 -24.72 16.51 2.46
N LEU A 673 -23.58 16.24 1.85
CA LEU A 673 -22.55 17.25 1.62
C LEU A 673 -23.04 18.26 0.58
N ARG A 674 -22.98 19.55 0.92
CA ARG A 674 -23.39 20.63 0.03
C ARG A 674 -22.40 20.87 -1.11
N LYS A 675 -21.10 20.72 -0.82
CA LYS A 675 -19.98 20.97 -1.73
C LYS A 675 -18.96 19.83 -1.61
N PRO A 676 -19.20 18.69 -2.27
CA PRO A 676 -18.32 17.53 -2.15
C PRO A 676 -16.86 17.81 -2.56
N GLU A 677 -16.61 18.83 -3.40
CA GLU A 677 -15.26 19.25 -3.76
C GLU A 677 -14.43 19.77 -2.56
N LEU A 678 -15.08 20.26 -1.50
CA LEU A 678 -14.38 20.67 -0.27
C LEU A 678 -13.83 19.46 0.48
N LEU A 679 -14.50 18.31 0.40
CA LEU A 679 -13.99 17.06 0.98
C LEU A 679 -12.78 16.55 0.19
N LEU A 680 -12.77 16.71 -1.14
CA LEU A 680 -11.60 16.38 -1.97
C LEU A 680 -10.40 17.27 -1.61
N LEU A 681 -10.63 18.57 -1.38
CA LEU A 681 -9.59 19.49 -0.93
C LEU A 681 -9.08 19.12 0.47
N ALA A 682 -9.96 18.81 1.42
CA ALA A 682 -9.57 18.33 2.74
C ALA A 682 -8.73 17.04 2.64
N GLY A 683 -9.17 16.08 1.82
CA GLY A 683 -8.42 14.85 1.56
C GLY A 683 -7.05 15.09 0.94
N LEU A 684 -6.91 16.07 0.03
CA LEU A 684 -5.62 16.43 -0.58
C LEU A 684 -4.64 17.08 0.43
N PHE A 685 -5.16 17.79 1.43
CA PHE A 685 -4.36 18.57 2.38
C PHE A 685 -4.15 17.91 3.76
N HIS A 686 -4.95 16.90 4.14
CA HIS A 686 -4.96 16.38 5.52
C HIS A 686 -3.55 15.99 6.04
N ASP A 687 -2.72 15.43 5.16
CA ASP A 687 -1.38 14.92 5.46
C ASP A 687 -0.24 15.67 4.74
N ILE A 688 -0.54 16.77 4.05
CA ILE A 688 0.39 17.41 3.10
C ILE A 688 1.62 18.06 3.77
N ALA A 689 1.58 18.20 5.09
CA ALA A 689 2.66 18.74 5.90
C ALA A 689 3.47 17.68 6.66
N LYS A 690 3.19 16.38 6.47
CA LYS A 690 3.96 15.30 7.11
C LYS A 690 5.46 15.42 6.84
N GLY A 691 6.26 15.27 7.89
CA GLY A 691 7.73 15.31 7.88
C GLY A 691 8.36 16.72 7.75
N ARG A 692 7.67 17.77 8.21
CA ARG A 692 8.20 19.15 8.30
C ARG A 692 8.64 19.56 9.71
N GLY A 693 8.50 18.70 10.71
CA GLY A 693 8.60 19.10 12.13
C GLY A 693 7.27 19.67 12.63
N GLY A 694 6.94 19.49 13.92
CA GLY A 694 5.70 20.00 14.51
C GLY A 694 4.46 19.13 14.25
N ASP A 695 3.26 19.70 14.49
CA ASP A 695 1.97 19.06 14.18
C ASP A 695 1.61 19.27 12.70
N HIS A 696 1.60 18.17 11.94
CA HIS A 696 1.28 18.19 10.52
C HIS A 696 -0.16 18.64 10.24
N SER A 697 -1.09 18.44 11.17
CA SER A 697 -2.49 18.85 11.01
C SER A 697 -2.61 20.37 11.06
N GLU A 698 -1.85 21.02 11.95
CA GLU A 698 -1.82 22.49 12.07
C GLU A 698 -1.13 23.12 10.87
N LEU A 699 0.05 22.63 10.49
CA LEU A 699 0.79 23.10 9.32
C LEU A 699 0.04 22.86 8.01
N GLY A 700 -0.67 21.73 7.90
CA GLY A 700 -1.53 21.42 6.75
C GLY A 700 -2.71 22.38 6.63
N ALA A 701 -3.31 22.78 7.76
CA ALA A 701 -4.38 23.75 7.79
C ALA A 701 -3.89 25.15 7.38
N GLU A 702 -2.70 25.55 7.83
CA GLU A 702 -2.05 26.80 7.38
C GLU A 702 -1.72 26.78 5.88
N ASP A 703 -1.21 25.65 5.36
CA ASP A 703 -1.00 25.46 3.91
C ASP A 703 -2.32 25.63 3.14
N PHE A 704 -3.44 25.12 3.69
CA PHE A 704 -4.75 25.26 3.07
C PHE A 704 -5.30 26.69 3.16
N ASP A 705 -5.11 27.40 4.28
CA ASP A 705 -5.53 28.80 4.41
C ASP A 705 -4.90 29.68 3.31
N HIS A 706 -3.59 29.52 3.08
CA HIS A 706 -2.88 30.20 1.99
C HIS A 706 -3.39 29.79 0.61
N PHE A 707 -3.64 28.50 0.40
CA PHE A 707 -4.19 27.98 -0.85
C PHE A 707 -5.58 28.57 -1.12
N GLY A 708 -6.51 28.48 -0.17
CA GLY A 708 -7.88 28.96 -0.31
C GLY A 708 -7.95 30.46 -0.56
N ALA A 709 -7.12 31.25 0.12
CA ALA A 709 -6.99 32.68 -0.10
C ALA A 709 -6.49 32.99 -1.52
N ALA A 710 -5.44 32.30 -1.99
CA ALA A 710 -4.90 32.49 -3.34
C ALA A 710 -5.94 32.16 -4.44
N HIS A 711 -6.81 31.19 -4.20
CA HIS A 711 -7.87 30.76 -5.13
C HIS A 711 -9.18 31.56 -5.01
N ALA A 712 -9.19 32.63 -4.19
CA ALA A 712 -10.37 33.45 -3.92
C ALA A 712 -11.59 32.62 -3.48
N MET A 713 -11.37 31.59 -2.66
CA MET A 713 -12.44 30.77 -2.12
C MET A 713 -13.26 31.56 -1.08
N PRO A 714 -14.57 31.29 -0.94
CA PRO A 714 -15.37 31.91 0.11
C PRO A 714 -14.78 31.65 1.50
N ALA A 715 -14.73 32.67 2.36
CA ALA A 715 -14.12 32.55 3.69
C ALA A 715 -14.74 31.44 4.56
N ALA A 716 -16.02 31.12 4.37
CA ALA A 716 -16.68 30.00 5.05
C ALA A 716 -16.14 28.64 4.59
N ASP A 717 -15.89 28.47 3.29
CA ASP A 717 -15.31 27.24 2.73
C ASP A 717 -13.86 27.07 3.18
N ILE A 718 -13.10 28.16 3.26
CA ILE A 718 -11.71 28.15 3.76
C ILE A 718 -11.69 27.64 5.20
N ARG A 719 -12.49 28.27 6.08
CA ARG A 719 -12.56 27.87 7.50
C ARG A 719 -12.97 26.41 7.68
N LEU A 720 -13.94 25.93 6.91
CA LEU A 720 -14.40 24.54 7.01
C LEU A 720 -13.28 23.56 6.64
N VAL A 721 -12.60 23.76 5.50
CA VAL A 721 -11.54 22.82 5.07
C VAL A 721 -10.31 22.93 5.96
N SER A 722 -9.88 24.12 6.37
CA SER A 722 -8.78 24.28 7.34
C SER A 722 -9.10 23.61 8.68
N TRP A 723 -10.36 23.70 9.13
CA TRP A 723 -10.83 22.99 10.32
C TRP A 723 -10.79 21.47 10.12
N LEU A 724 -11.22 20.96 8.96
CA LEU A 724 -11.17 19.53 8.64
C LEU A 724 -9.73 19.01 8.63
N VAL A 725 -8.80 19.72 7.99
CA VAL A 725 -7.39 19.36 7.96
C VAL A 725 -6.78 19.37 9.37
N ARG A 726 -7.06 20.42 10.17
CA ARG A 726 -6.58 20.51 11.55
C ARG A 726 -7.12 19.41 12.47
N HIS A 727 -8.34 18.95 12.21
CA HIS A 727 -9.05 18.00 13.09
C HIS A 727 -9.31 16.64 12.45
N HIS A 728 -8.61 16.27 11.37
CA HIS A 728 -8.87 15.02 10.64
C HIS A 728 -8.68 13.77 11.53
N LEU A 729 -7.80 13.83 12.54
CA LEU A 729 -7.60 12.77 13.53
C LEU A 729 -8.63 12.78 14.68
N LEU A 730 -9.44 13.84 14.84
CA LEU A 730 -10.29 14.02 16.02
C LEU A 730 -11.28 12.87 16.20
N MET A 731 -11.97 12.48 15.13
CA MET A 731 -12.98 11.43 15.19
C MET A 731 -12.35 10.05 15.37
N SER A 732 -11.26 9.76 14.65
CA SER A 732 -10.55 8.48 14.76
C SER A 732 -9.97 8.30 16.17
N MET A 733 -9.36 9.33 16.75
CA MET A 733 -8.85 9.31 18.13
C MET A 733 -9.97 9.17 19.14
N THR A 734 -11.08 9.91 19.01
CA THR A 734 -12.20 9.82 19.95
C THR A 734 -12.83 8.43 19.93
N ALA A 735 -13.07 7.89 18.74
CA ALA A 735 -13.67 6.58 18.57
C ALA A 735 -12.81 5.44 19.15
N GLN A 736 -11.49 5.53 18.98
CA GLN A 736 -10.56 4.45 19.35
C GLN A 736 -10.03 4.56 20.79
N ARG A 737 -9.82 5.79 21.30
CA ARG A 737 -9.18 6.03 22.60
C ARG A 737 -10.16 6.26 23.75
N GLN A 738 -11.45 6.48 23.48
CA GLN A 738 -12.44 6.84 24.50
C GLN A 738 -13.70 5.95 24.42
N ASP A 739 -14.47 5.88 25.50
CA ASP A 739 -15.72 5.13 25.51
C ASP A 739 -16.87 5.94 24.89
N ILE A 740 -17.12 5.73 23.60
CA ILE A 740 -18.15 6.48 22.84
C ILE A 740 -19.61 6.22 23.28
N SER A 741 -19.85 5.34 24.25
CA SER A 741 -21.16 5.20 24.89
C SER A 741 -21.37 6.19 26.04
N ASP A 742 -20.29 6.77 26.57
CA ASP A 742 -20.37 7.78 27.62
C ASP A 742 -20.96 9.09 27.05
N PRO A 743 -22.12 9.56 27.58
CA PRO A 743 -22.73 10.81 27.13
C PRO A 743 -21.81 12.03 27.25
N GLU A 744 -20.90 12.08 28.22
CA GLU A 744 -19.99 13.21 28.40
C GLU A 744 -18.92 13.23 27.31
N VAL A 745 -18.38 12.06 26.93
CA VAL A 745 -17.46 11.92 25.79
C VAL A 745 -18.15 12.38 24.51
N VAL A 746 -19.37 11.89 24.25
CA VAL A 746 -20.16 12.27 23.07
C VAL A 746 -20.48 13.75 23.08
N ASN A 747 -20.83 14.33 24.23
CA ASN A 747 -21.16 15.75 24.35
C ASN A 747 -19.93 16.62 24.09
N ARG A 748 -18.78 16.32 24.72
CA ARG A 748 -17.52 17.03 24.49
C ARG A 748 -17.08 16.99 23.03
N PHE A 749 -17.21 15.81 22.41
CA PHE A 749 -16.97 15.67 20.97
C PHE A 749 -17.96 16.53 20.17
N ALA A 750 -19.27 16.45 20.45
CA ALA A 750 -20.31 17.25 19.80
C ALA A 750 -20.06 18.77 19.93
N THR A 751 -19.64 19.24 21.11
CA THR A 751 -19.27 20.64 21.35
C THR A 751 -18.11 21.07 20.46
N ARG A 752 -17.08 20.20 20.29
CA ARG A 752 -15.93 20.49 19.42
C ARG A 752 -16.30 20.46 17.93
N ILE A 753 -17.22 19.59 17.52
CA ILE A 753 -17.76 19.52 16.16
C ILE A 753 -18.65 20.74 15.85
N GLY A 754 -19.45 21.20 16.81
CA GLY A 754 -20.30 22.37 16.71
C GLY A 754 -21.61 22.14 15.95
N ASP A 755 -21.54 21.64 14.72
CA ASP A 755 -22.73 21.48 13.87
C ASP A 755 -22.71 20.23 12.98
N ARG A 756 -23.84 19.99 12.31
CA ARG A 756 -24.04 18.81 11.45
C ARG A 756 -23.18 18.84 10.19
N GLU A 757 -22.87 20.02 9.65
CA GLU A 757 -22.07 20.13 8.43
C GLU A 757 -20.65 19.65 8.71
N HIS A 758 -20.01 20.14 9.77
CA HIS A 758 -18.70 19.67 10.22
C HIS A 758 -18.69 18.16 10.51
N LEU A 759 -19.76 17.63 11.14
CA LEU A 759 -19.88 16.20 11.42
C LEU A 759 -19.92 15.35 10.13
N ASP A 760 -20.73 15.74 9.14
CA ASP A 760 -20.88 15.01 7.87
C ASP A 760 -19.54 14.99 7.09
N TYR A 761 -18.81 16.11 7.03
CA TYR A 761 -17.49 16.17 6.39
C TYR A 761 -16.40 15.41 7.16
N LEU A 762 -16.31 15.58 8.48
CA LEU A 762 -15.28 14.91 9.28
C LEU A 762 -15.47 13.39 9.25
N TYR A 763 -16.71 12.92 9.34
CA TYR A 763 -17.02 11.49 9.23
C TYR A 763 -16.52 10.90 7.92
N THR A 764 -16.90 11.51 6.81
CA THR A 764 -16.55 11.01 5.48
C THR A 764 -15.05 11.06 5.22
N LEU A 765 -14.35 12.12 5.67
CA LEU A 765 -12.89 12.20 5.64
C LEU A 765 -12.25 11.08 6.47
N THR A 766 -12.71 10.87 7.70
CA THR A 766 -12.17 9.86 8.62
C THR A 766 -12.33 8.44 8.07
N VAL A 767 -13.50 8.13 7.49
CA VAL A 767 -13.74 6.83 6.85
C VAL A 767 -12.79 6.62 5.67
N ALA A 768 -12.64 7.63 4.82
CA ALA A 768 -11.78 7.53 3.64
C ALA A 768 -10.29 7.40 4.00
N ASP A 769 -9.84 8.12 5.03
CA ASP A 769 -8.49 8.10 5.57
C ASP A 769 -8.14 6.73 6.16
N ILE A 770 -8.92 6.24 7.13
CA ILE A 770 -8.70 4.93 7.75
C ILE A 770 -8.73 3.82 6.69
N ALA A 771 -9.66 3.88 5.72
CA ALA A 771 -9.71 2.92 4.61
C ALA A 771 -8.56 3.07 3.60
N GLY A 772 -7.84 4.18 3.60
CA GLY A 772 -6.72 4.48 2.71
C GLY A 772 -5.34 4.14 3.28
N THR A 773 -5.24 3.81 4.57
CA THR A 773 -3.97 3.43 5.22
C THR A 773 -3.49 2.03 4.84
N SER A 774 -4.35 1.02 4.96
CA SER A 774 -4.10 -0.33 4.42
C SER A 774 -5.38 -1.12 4.15
N PRO A 775 -5.38 -2.09 3.21
CA PRO A 775 -6.55 -2.91 2.92
C PRO A 775 -7.08 -3.72 4.10
N LYS A 776 -6.20 -4.09 5.04
CA LYS A 776 -6.54 -4.90 6.23
C LYS A 776 -7.08 -4.07 7.38
N LEU A 777 -6.81 -2.76 7.39
CA LEU A 777 -7.09 -1.91 8.55
C LEU A 777 -8.57 -1.53 8.64
N TRP A 778 -9.25 -1.37 7.49
CA TRP A 778 -10.69 -1.12 7.44
C TRP A 778 -11.48 -2.42 7.56
N ASN A 779 -12.18 -2.56 8.68
CA ASN A 779 -13.06 -3.70 8.94
C ASN A 779 -14.43 -3.18 9.40
N ALA A 780 -15.43 -4.07 9.36
CA ALA A 780 -16.79 -3.71 9.69
C ALA A 780 -16.99 -3.33 11.18
N TRP A 781 -16.04 -3.66 12.06
CA TRP A 781 -16.02 -3.13 13.42
C TRP A 781 -15.67 -1.63 13.44
N LYS A 782 -14.63 -1.19 12.72
CA LYS A 782 -14.28 0.24 12.62
C LYS A 782 -15.40 1.05 11.98
N ASP A 783 -16.04 0.51 10.94
CA ASP A 783 -17.21 1.12 10.33
C ASP A 783 -18.33 1.34 11.38
N ARG A 784 -18.66 0.29 12.14
CA ARG A 784 -19.66 0.37 13.21
C ARG A 784 -19.29 1.38 14.29
N LEU A 785 -18.05 1.37 14.76
CA LEU A 785 -17.54 2.26 15.81
C LEU A 785 -17.69 3.73 15.42
N LEU A 786 -17.30 4.08 14.19
CA LEU A 786 -17.44 5.44 13.67
C LEU A 786 -18.91 5.82 13.47
N ALA A 787 -19.72 4.92 12.91
CA ALA A 787 -21.15 5.15 12.70
C ALA A 787 -21.92 5.36 14.02
N ASP A 788 -21.51 4.67 15.08
CA ASP A 788 -22.07 4.79 16.42
C ASP A 788 -21.76 6.16 17.04
N LEU A 789 -20.50 6.59 16.99
CA LEU A 789 -20.11 7.94 17.43
C LEU A 789 -20.86 9.01 16.64
N TYR A 790 -20.89 8.91 15.31
CA TYR A 790 -21.63 9.83 14.45
C TYR A 790 -23.11 9.92 14.86
N SER A 791 -23.76 8.77 15.08
CA SER A 791 -25.19 8.72 15.39
C SER A 791 -25.49 9.33 16.75
N ALA A 792 -24.64 9.07 17.74
CA ALA A 792 -24.74 9.65 19.07
C ALA A 792 -24.53 11.17 19.03
N THR A 793 -23.50 11.64 18.32
CA THR A 793 -23.23 13.08 18.16
C THR A 793 -24.36 13.79 17.43
N ARG A 794 -24.91 13.20 16.37
CA ARG A 794 -26.04 13.76 15.62
C ARG A 794 -27.30 13.91 16.48
N PHE A 795 -27.51 12.99 17.43
CA PHE A 795 -28.60 13.09 18.39
C PHE A 795 -28.41 14.29 19.33
N VAL A 796 -27.21 14.45 19.90
CA VAL A 796 -26.87 15.59 20.77
C VAL A 796 -27.04 16.92 20.02
N LEU A 797 -26.49 17.04 18.80
CA LEU A 797 -26.61 18.24 17.98
C LEU A 797 -28.06 18.60 17.62
N ARG A 798 -28.97 17.61 17.55
CA ARG A 798 -30.40 17.84 17.29
C ARG A 798 -31.14 18.36 18.53
N ARG A 799 -30.80 17.89 19.73
CA ARG A 799 -31.38 18.41 20.99
C ARG A 799 -30.83 19.78 21.36
N GLY A 800 -29.61 20.10 20.93
CA GLY A 800 -28.91 21.37 21.20
C GLY A 800 -27.81 21.19 22.25
N LEU A 801 -26.67 21.86 22.05
CA LEU A 801 -25.48 21.74 22.91
C LEU A 801 -25.70 22.29 24.34
N GLU A 802 -26.70 23.15 24.53
CA GLU A 802 -27.07 23.74 25.82
C GLU A 802 -27.90 22.79 26.70
N HIS A 803 -28.41 21.69 26.12
CA HIS A 803 -29.13 20.64 26.83
C HIS A 803 -28.34 19.32 26.73
N PRO A 804 -27.25 19.17 27.52
CA PRO A 804 -26.60 17.88 27.67
C PRO A 804 -27.67 16.83 27.98
N VAL A 805 -27.60 15.66 27.34
CA VAL A 805 -28.43 14.55 27.76
C VAL A 805 -28.00 14.20 29.17
N TYR A 806 -28.82 14.58 30.16
CA TYR A 806 -28.56 14.20 31.54
C TYR A 806 -28.54 12.68 31.61
N GLY A 807 -27.52 12.12 32.27
CA GLY A 807 -27.36 10.67 32.37
C GLY A 807 -28.65 9.98 32.85
N GLU A 808 -29.36 10.60 33.79
CA GLU A 808 -30.63 10.10 34.33
C GLU A 808 -31.73 9.92 33.27
N GLU A 809 -31.88 10.85 32.33
CA GLU A 809 -32.89 10.75 31.27
C GLU A 809 -32.56 9.60 30.31
N ARG A 810 -31.27 9.43 29.99
CA ARG A 810 -30.77 8.34 29.15
C ARG A 810 -30.94 6.98 29.82
N VAL A 811 -30.68 6.90 31.13
CA VAL A 811 -30.94 5.71 31.96
C VAL A 811 -32.41 5.37 31.90
N ALA A 812 -33.30 6.34 32.15
CA ALA A 812 -34.74 6.12 32.15
C ALA A 812 -35.27 5.67 30.78
N GLU A 813 -34.85 6.31 29.68
CA GLU A 813 -35.21 5.92 28.31
C GLU A 813 -34.74 4.49 27.99
N THR A 814 -33.48 4.18 28.28
CA THR A 814 -32.88 2.85 28.01
C THR A 814 -33.57 1.78 28.83
N ARG A 815 -33.84 2.07 30.11
CA ARG A 815 -34.56 1.18 31.03
C ARG A 815 -35.99 0.93 30.52
N ALA A 816 -36.71 1.94 30.09
CA ALA A 816 -38.06 1.78 29.52
C ALA A 816 -38.05 0.95 28.22
N ALA A 817 -37.12 1.24 27.29
CA ALA A 817 -37.00 0.52 26.03
C ALA A 817 -36.59 -0.95 26.22
N ALA A 818 -35.61 -1.22 27.09
CA ALA A 818 -35.19 -2.58 27.42
C ALA A 818 -36.33 -3.37 28.09
N ARG A 819 -37.13 -2.69 28.92
CA ARG A 819 -38.26 -3.32 29.63
C ARG A 819 -39.34 -3.74 28.64
N ALA A 820 -39.63 -2.88 27.66
CA ALA A 820 -40.55 -3.21 26.57
C ALA A 820 -40.09 -4.45 25.79
N LEU A 821 -38.80 -4.53 25.44
CA LEU A 821 -38.22 -5.70 24.76
C LEU A 821 -38.34 -6.99 25.60
N LEU A 822 -38.06 -6.92 26.90
CA LEU A 822 -38.12 -8.08 27.80
C LEU A 822 -39.56 -8.57 28.01
N LEU A 823 -40.52 -7.65 28.19
CA LEU A 823 -41.93 -7.98 28.30
C LEU A 823 -42.48 -8.63 27.01
N GLU A 824 -42.10 -8.10 25.84
CA GLU A 824 -42.48 -8.68 24.54
C GLU A 824 -41.93 -10.10 24.35
N ARG A 825 -40.75 -10.38 24.93
CA ARG A 825 -40.12 -11.70 24.90
C ARG A 825 -40.61 -12.65 25.99
N GLY A 826 -41.64 -12.26 26.75
CA GLY A 826 -42.36 -13.12 27.70
C GLY A 826 -41.80 -13.13 29.12
N MET A 827 -40.91 -12.21 29.47
CA MET A 827 -40.40 -12.06 30.83
C MET A 827 -41.38 -11.22 31.67
N ASP A 828 -41.60 -11.57 32.93
CA ASP A 828 -42.53 -10.87 33.80
C ASP A 828 -41.92 -9.58 34.39
N ALA A 829 -42.77 -8.60 34.69
CA ALA A 829 -42.33 -7.33 35.23
C ALA A 829 -41.57 -7.47 36.55
N ALA A 830 -42.00 -8.37 37.43
CA ALA A 830 -41.38 -8.58 38.74
C ALA A 830 -39.98 -9.20 38.60
N GLY A 831 -39.79 -10.18 37.70
CA GLY A 831 -38.47 -10.76 37.40
C GLY A 831 -37.50 -9.74 36.80
N ILE A 832 -37.97 -8.85 35.92
CA ILE A 832 -37.14 -7.76 35.38
C ILE A 832 -36.68 -6.81 36.49
N ASP A 833 -37.63 -6.36 37.33
CA ASP A 833 -37.35 -5.37 38.39
C ASP A 833 -36.41 -5.97 39.46
N ALA A 834 -36.51 -7.27 39.76
CA ALA A 834 -35.60 -7.97 40.67
C ALA A 834 -34.14 -7.95 40.16
N ILE A 835 -33.91 -8.27 38.89
CA ILE A 835 -32.56 -8.24 38.30
C ILE A 835 -32.03 -6.80 38.25
N TRP A 836 -32.87 -5.85 37.85
CA TRP A 836 -32.45 -4.46 37.66
C TRP A 836 -32.26 -3.68 38.95
N THR A 837 -32.73 -4.20 40.09
CA THR A 837 -32.42 -3.62 41.40
C THR A 837 -30.90 -3.62 41.65
N GLU A 838 -30.24 -4.68 41.20
CA GLU A 838 -28.79 -4.90 41.35
C GLU A 838 -27.94 -4.27 40.25
N PHE A 839 -28.56 -3.90 39.12
CA PHE A 839 -27.85 -3.25 38.02
C PHE A 839 -27.46 -1.82 38.42
N PRO A 840 -26.19 -1.42 38.25
CA PRO A 840 -25.81 -0.02 38.42
C PRO A 840 -26.38 0.81 37.25
N ASP A 841 -26.72 2.07 37.52
CA ASP A 841 -27.24 3.01 36.52
C ASP A 841 -26.29 3.16 35.33
N GLU A 842 -25.00 3.02 35.57
CA GLU A 842 -23.94 2.98 34.56
C GLU A 842 -24.18 1.92 33.46
N SER A 843 -24.84 0.81 33.78
CA SER A 843 -25.23 -0.20 32.79
C SER A 843 -26.21 0.38 31.77
N PHE A 844 -27.23 1.08 32.23
CA PHE A 844 -28.24 1.68 31.36
C PHE A 844 -27.72 2.92 30.60
N LEU A 845 -26.60 3.50 31.05
CA LEU A 845 -25.88 4.53 30.30
C LEU A 845 -25.04 3.95 29.17
N ARG A 846 -24.27 2.88 29.45
CA ARG A 846 -23.22 2.37 28.56
C ARG A 846 -23.69 1.30 27.57
N TYR A 847 -24.79 0.62 27.86
CA TYR A 847 -25.35 -0.45 27.02
C TYR A 847 -26.61 -0.01 26.27
N ARG A 848 -26.83 -0.60 25.10
CA ARG A 848 -28.06 -0.44 24.34
C ARG A 848 -29.22 -1.22 24.97
N PRO A 849 -30.49 -0.82 24.72
CA PRO A 849 -31.65 -1.56 25.20
C PRO A 849 -31.62 -3.06 24.86
N GLU A 850 -31.14 -3.43 23.67
CA GLU A 850 -31.06 -4.82 23.23
C GLU A 850 -29.93 -5.61 23.90
N GLN A 851 -28.87 -4.93 24.37
CA GLN A 851 -27.80 -5.53 25.18
C GLN A 851 -28.30 -5.78 26.60
N ILE A 852 -28.93 -4.78 27.23
CA ILE A 852 -29.52 -4.93 28.57
C ILE A 852 -30.56 -6.06 28.58
N ALA A 853 -31.44 -6.12 27.58
CA ALA A 853 -32.42 -7.20 27.47
C ALA A 853 -31.74 -8.58 27.36
N TRP A 854 -30.73 -8.71 26.49
CA TRP A 854 -30.00 -9.97 26.30
C TRP A 854 -29.23 -10.44 27.54
N GLN A 855 -28.64 -9.49 28.28
CA GLN A 855 -27.96 -9.76 29.56
C GLN A 855 -28.98 -10.19 30.64
N SER A 856 -30.10 -9.47 30.74
CA SER A 856 -31.16 -9.74 31.72
C SER A 856 -31.81 -11.11 31.51
N GLU A 857 -32.09 -11.49 30.26
CA GLU A 857 -32.56 -12.84 29.90
C GLU A 857 -31.56 -13.93 30.32
N GLY A 858 -30.27 -13.66 30.14
CA GLY A 858 -29.22 -14.59 30.55
C GLY A 858 -29.21 -14.81 32.06
N ILE A 859 -29.31 -13.73 32.83
CA ILE A 859 -29.32 -13.77 34.30
C ILE A 859 -30.58 -14.47 34.80
N ALA A 860 -31.74 -14.18 34.22
CA ALA A 860 -33.00 -14.83 34.56
C ALA A 860 -32.99 -16.35 34.29
N GLY A 861 -32.24 -16.79 33.27
CA GLY A 861 -32.09 -18.19 32.92
C GLY A 861 -31.10 -18.99 33.77
N ARG A 862 -30.47 -18.37 34.79
CA ARG A 862 -29.51 -19.06 35.67
C ARG A 862 -30.21 -20.14 36.50
N ARG A 863 -29.54 -21.29 36.62
CA ARG A 863 -30.03 -22.41 37.44
C ARG A 863 -29.59 -22.30 38.90
N ASN A 864 -28.49 -21.60 39.17
CA ASN A 864 -27.85 -21.48 40.47
C ASN A 864 -27.20 -20.10 40.62
N ASP A 865 -27.44 -19.45 41.76
CA ASP A 865 -26.92 -18.11 42.05
C ASP A 865 -25.41 -18.05 42.25
N ASN A 866 -24.76 -19.21 42.51
CA ASN A 866 -23.31 -19.31 42.68
C ASN A 866 -22.53 -19.69 41.41
N GLU A 867 -23.20 -20.07 40.32
CA GLU A 867 -22.52 -20.48 39.07
C GLU A 867 -22.27 -19.27 38.14
N PRO A 868 -21.07 -19.11 37.56
CA PRO A 868 -20.82 -18.05 36.59
C PRO A 868 -21.71 -18.24 35.36
N LEU A 869 -22.24 -17.15 34.82
CA LEU A 869 -22.93 -17.13 33.54
C LEU A 869 -21.99 -16.55 32.48
N VAL A 870 -21.84 -17.28 31.39
CA VAL A 870 -21.20 -16.76 30.18
C VAL A 870 -22.22 -16.83 29.05
N ARG A 871 -22.35 -15.76 28.28
CA ARG A 871 -23.11 -15.76 27.04
C ARG A 871 -22.29 -15.18 25.90
N VAL A 872 -22.34 -15.81 24.74
CA VAL A 872 -21.64 -15.31 23.56
C VAL A 872 -22.61 -15.17 22.41
N ARG A 873 -22.58 -14.02 21.72
CA ARG A 873 -23.36 -13.83 20.49
C ARG A 873 -22.48 -13.27 19.36
N PRO A 874 -22.64 -13.76 18.13
CA PRO A 874 -22.11 -13.06 16.96
C PRO A 874 -22.74 -11.67 16.83
N LEU A 875 -21.96 -10.69 16.41
CA LEU A 875 -22.48 -9.36 16.07
C LEU A 875 -23.14 -9.44 14.68
N ALA A 876 -24.46 -9.67 14.67
CA ALA A 876 -25.26 -10.05 13.48
C ALA A 876 -25.26 -9.06 12.30
N ASN A 877 -24.74 -7.84 12.46
CA ASN A 877 -24.80 -6.77 11.45
C ASN A 877 -23.43 -6.41 10.86
N VAL A 878 -22.40 -7.20 11.16
CA VAL A 878 -21.05 -7.02 10.63
C VAL A 878 -20.97 -7.88 9.38
N VAL A 879 -21.13 -7.28 8.20
CA VAL A 879 -20.97 -7.94 6.90
C VAL A 879 -19.67 -7.47 6.25
N ASN A 880 -18.98 -8.37 5.54
CA ASN A 880 -17.81 -7.98 4.75
C ASN A 880 -18.26 -7.22 3.48
N ALA A 881 -17.29 -6.72 2.70
CA ALA A 881 -17.56 -6.00 1.46
C ALA A 881 -18.29 -6.83 0.37
N THR A 882 -18.44 -8.14 0.55
CA THR A 882 -19.19 -9.05 -0.34
C THR A 882 -20.58 -9.41 0.19
N GLY A 883 -21.00 -8.86 1.33
CA GLY A 883 -22.31 -9.14 1.94
C GLY A 883 -22.39 -10.44 2.73
N ASP A 884 -21.27 -11.15 2.92
CA ASP A 884 -21.19 -12.31 3.82
C ASP A 884 -21.06 -11.83 5.28
N PRO A 885 -21.53 -12.60 6.27
CA PRO A 885 -21.22 -12.32 7.68
C PRO A 885 -19.71 -12.18 7.85
N ALA A 886 -19.26 -11.04 8.34
CA ALA A 886 -17.85 -10.80 8.59
C ALA A 886 -17.36 -11.85 9.59
N PRO A 887 -16.25 -12.55 9.30
CA PRO A 887 -15.78 -13.60 10.17
C PRO A 887 -15.39 -13.03 11.55
N GLY A 888 -16.04 -13.54 12.59
CA GLY A 888 -15.44 -13.62 13.93
C GLY A 888 -15.67 -12.49 14.92
N ALA A 889 -16.45 -11.43 14.60
CA ALA A 889 -16.77 -10.40 15.59
C ALA A 889 -17.89 -10.87 16.54
N MET A 890 -17.59 -10.95 17.83
CA MET A 890 -18.52 -11.47 18.85
C MET A 890 -18.59 -10.54 20.07
N GLU A 891 -19.70 -10.64 20.77
CA GLU A 891 -19.90 -10.05 22.08
C GLU A 891 -19.99 -11.16 23.11
N VAL A 892 -19.15 -11.08 24.13
CA VAL A 892 -19.07 -12.01 25.26
C VAL A 892 -19.54 -11.27 26.50
N PHE A 893 -20.50 -11.84 27.21
CA PHE A 893 -20.97 -11.37 28.51
C PHE A 893 -20.61 -12.37 29.58
N VAL A 894 -19.96 -11.91 30.64
CA VAL A 894 -19.56 -12.71 31.81
C VAL A 894 -20.24 -12.11 33.03
N TYR A 895 -21.03 -12.93 33.72
CA TYR A 895 -21.68 -12.57 34.97
C TYR A 895 -21.26 -13.55 36.08
N SER A 896 -20.47 -13.08 37.04
CA SER A 896 -19.91 -13.91 38.11
C SER A 896 -19.62 -13.07 39.36
N PRO A 897 -19.45 -13.69 40.55
CA PRO A 897 -18.93 -12.96 41.71
C PRO A 897 -17.62 -12.25 41.36
N ASP A 898 -17.51 -10.97 41.75
CA ASP A 898 -16.30 -10.19 41.54
C ASP A 898 -15.17 -10.74 42.43
N ARG A 899 -14.00 -10.98 41.83
CA ARG A 899 -12.83 -11.56 42.51
C ARG A 899 -11.55 -11.27 41.74
N ASP A 900 -10.45 -11.19 42.48
CA ASP A 900 -9.15 -10.82 41.92
C ASP A 900 -8.71 -11.75 40.79
N GLY A 901 -8.30 -11.14 39.67
CA GLY A 901 -7.81 -11.87 38.49
C GLY A 901 -8.89 -12.32 37.51
N LEU A 902 -10.17 -11.99 37.73
CA LEU A 902 -11.26 -12.28 36.78
C LEU A 902 -10.94 -11.76 35.36
N PHE A 903 -10.61 -10.48 35.25
CA PHE A 903 -10.26 -9.84 33.98
C PHE A 903 -9.05 -10.49 33.28
N ALA A 904 -8.00 -10.82 34.05
CA ALA A 904 -6.81 -11.50 33.54
C ALA A 904 -7.12 -12.92 33.04
N ALA A 905 -7.96 -13.68 33.75
CA ALA A 905 -8.35 -15.03 33.36
C ALA A 905 -9.20 -15.04 32.08
N VAL A 906 -10.14 -14.10 31.94
CA VAL A 906 -10.98 -13.98 30.74
C VAL A 906 -10.13 -13.60 29.53
N THR A 907 -9.29 -12.57 29.63
CA THR A 907 -8.40 -12.12 28.54
C THR A 907 -7.42 -13.22 28.10
N ALA A 908 -6.80 -13.94 29.05
CA ALA A 908 -5.92 -15.07 28.75
C ALA A 908 -6.65 -16.22 28.05
N THR A 909 -7.91 -16.47 28.41
CA THR A 909 -8.74 -17.52 27.78
C THR A 909 -9.10 -17.15 26.35
N LEU A 910 -9.51 -15.90 26.13
CA LEU A 910 -9.86 -15.39 24.79
C LEU A 910 -8.65 -15.46 23.83
N ASP A 911 -7.46 -15.05 24.29
CA ASP A 911 -6.23 -15.14 23.49
C ASP A 911 -5.87 -16.60 23.13
N ARG A 912 -6.03 -17.54 24.07
CA ARG A 912 -5.81 -18.98 23.84
C ARG A 912 -6.73 -19.56 22.77
N VAL A 913 -7.97 -19.07 22.68
CA VAL A 913 -8.94 -19.46 21.65
C VAL A 913 -8.65 -18.76 20.30
N GLY A 914 -7.73 -17.79 20.27
CA GLY A 914 -7.34 -17.04 19.07
C GLY A 914 -8.24 -15.83 18.80
N LEU A 915 -8.84 -15.28 19.86
CA LEU A 915 -9.66 -14.07 19.81
C LEU A 915 -8.89 -12.88 20.38
N GLY A 916 -8.75 -11.83 19.57
CA GLY A 916 -8.27 -10.53 20.05
C GLY A 916 -9.40 -9.78 20.74
N VAL A 917 -9.12 -9.21 21.92
CA VAL A 917 -10.05 -8.30 22.60
C VAL A 917 -9.94 -6.93 21.96
N LEU A 918 -11.05 -6.35 21.53
CA LEU A 918 -11.12 -4.99 20.96
C LEU A 918 -11.54 -3.96 22.01
N ALA A 919 -12.48 -4.36 22.86
CA ALA A 919 -12.97 -3.54 23.95
C ALA A 919 -13.43 -4.43 25.10
N ALA A 920 -13.25 -3.97 26.32
CA ALA A 920 -13.80 -4.58 27.51
C ALA A 920 -14.43 -3.51 28.41
N ARG A 921 -15.57 -3.85 29.01
CA ARG A 921 -16.25 -3.05 30.02
C ARG A 921 -16.44 -3.94 31.24
N VAL A 922 -16.01 -3.44 32.39
CA VAL A 922 -16.09 -4.13 33.67
C VAL A 922 -16.98 -3.27 34.54
N VAL A 923 -18.12 -3.82 34.92
CA VAL A 923 -19.15 -3.11 35.69
C VAL A 923 -19.53 -4.00 36.87
N THR A 924 -19.39 -3.50 38.09
CA THR A 924 -19.74 -4.26 39.29
C THR A 924 -21.14 -3.90 39.78
N SER A 925 -21.94 -4.91 40.10
CA SER A 925 -23.29 -4.78 40.65
C SER A 925 -23.27 -4.31 42.10
N LYS A 926 -24.42 -3.85 42.61
CA LYS A 926 -24.55 -3.46 44.03
C LYS A 926 -24.33 -4.64 44.99
N ALA A 927 -24.61 -5.86 44.54
CA ALA A 927 -24.37 -7.11 45.26
C ALA A 927 -22.96 -7.72 45.06
N GLY A 928 -22.01 -7.01 44.43
CA GLY A 928 -20.64 -7.50 44.24
C GLY A 928 -20.48 -8.54 43.12
N MET A 929 -21.37 -8.52 42.12
CA MET A 929 -21.26 -9.35 40.92
C MET A 929 -20.66 -8.55 39.77
N SER A 930 -19.70 -9.12 39.04
CA SER A 930 -19.16 -8.52 37.81
C SER A 930 -20.13 -8.73 36.65
N LEU A 931 -20.37 -7.70 35.85
CA LEU A 931 -21.16 -7.68 34.60
C LEU A 931 -20.24 -7.37 33.41
N ASP A 932 -19.22 -8.19 33.20
CA ASP A 932 -18.17 -7.90 32.23
C ASP A 932 -18.66 -8.15 30.81
N SER A 933 -18.39 -7.20 29.91
CA SER A 933 -18.71 -7.31 28.50
C SER A 933 -17.46 -7.11 27.66
N PHE A 934 -17.14 -8.11 26.83
CA PHE A 934 -16.00 -8.08 25.92
C PHE A 934 -16.48 -8.09 24.48
N GLN A 935 -15.93 -7.20 23.67
CA GLN A 935 -16.03 -7.26 22.22
C GLN A 935 -14.75 -7.88 21.69
N VAL A 936 -14.89 -8.97 20.94
CA VAL A 936 -13.76 -9.78 20.50
C VAL A 936 -13.83 -10.04 19.00
N LEU A 937 -12.66 -10.23 18.39
CA LEU A 937 -12.52 -10.54 16.97
C LEU A 937 -11.68 -11.80 16.77
N ALA A 938 -12.17 -12.73 15.97
CA ALA A 938 -11.42 -13.92 15.61
C ALA A 938 -10.29 -13.62 14.62
N SER A 939 -9.19 -14.36 14.76
CA SER A 939 -8.07 -14.32 13.80
C SER A 939 -8.50 -14.83 12.41
N GLU A 940 -7.93 -14.29 11.33
CA GLU A 940 -8.32 -14.60 9.93
C GLU A 940 -8.28 -16.10 9.56
N ASN A 941 -7.47 -16.90 10.24
CA ASN A 941 -7.30 -18.35 9.98
C ASN A 941 -8.26 -19.25 10.80
N HIS A 942 -9.34 -18.72 11.36
CA HIS A 942 -10.25 -19.53 12.16
C HIS A 942 -11.19 -20.38 11.30
N HIS A 943 -11.20 -21.70 11.51
CA HIS A 943 -11.95 -22.65 10.68
C HIS A 943 -13.39 -22.92 11.17
N MET A 944 -13.78 -22.41 12.34
CA MET A 944 -15.11 -22.60 12.91
C MET A 944 -16.11 -21.58 12.36
N SER A 945 -17.38 -21.97 12.21
CA SER A 945 -18.44 -21.01 11.94
C SER A 945 -18.66 -20.07 13.15
N PRO A 946 -19.22 -18.86 12.95
CA PRO A 946 -19.45 -17.93 14.06
C PRO A 946 -20.30 -18.51 15.21
N GLY A 947 -21.27 -19.38 14.90
CA GLY A 947 -22.10 -20.03 15.91
C GLY A 947 -21.36 -21.10 16.71
N GLU A 948 -20.56 -21.94 16.04
CA GLU A 948 -19.72 -22.95 16.71
C GLU A 948 -18.65 -22.30 17.58
N LEU A 949 -18.04 -21.23 17.08
CA LEU A 949 -17.05 -20.47 17.82
C LEU A 949 -17.66 -19.83 19.09
N ALA A 950 -18.84 -19.23 18.98
CA ALA A 950 -19.55 -18.65 20.12
C ALA A 950 -19.79 -19.70 21.22
N GLN A 951 -20.30 -20.89 20.85
CA GLN A 951 -20.51 -22.00 21.79
C GLN A 951 -19.20 -22.50 22.41
N HIS A 952 -18.12 -22.59 21.62
CA HIS A 952 -16.82 -23.02 22.11
C HIS A 952 -16.26 -22.04 23.16
N VAL A 953 -16.37 -20.73 22.89
CA VAL A 953 -15.93 -19.67 23.81
C VAL A 953 -16.75 -19.68 25.08
N GLU A 954 -18.07 -19.78 24.96
CA GLU A 954 -19.00 -19.84 26.10
C GLU A 954 -18.63 -20.97 27.05
N LYS A 955 -18.43 -22.19 26.52
CA LYS A 955 -18.01 -23.35 27.30
C LYS A 955 -16.64 -23.17 27.93
N ARG A 956 -15.64 -22.69 27.18
CA ARG A 956 -14.26 -22.53 27.68
C ARG A 956 -14.17 -21.53 28.83
N LEU A 957 -14.85 -20.39 28.70
CA LEU A 957 -14.89 -19.38 29.76
C LEU A 957 -15.64 -19.91 30.97
N PHE A 958 -16.80 -20.56 30.78
CA PHE A 958 -17.54 -21.18 31.88
C PHE A 958 -16.66 -22.18 32.65
N ASP A 959 -15.98 -23.09 31.95
CA ASP A 959 -15.10 -24.10 32.55
C ASP A 959 -13.95 -23.49 33.36
N ILE A 960 -13.44 -22.32 32.96
CA ILE A 960 -12.33 -21.63 33.62
C ILE A 960 -12.82 -20.82 34.82
N LEU A 961 -13.99 -20.18 34.70
CA LEU A 961 -14.61 -19.44 35.80
C LEU A 961 -15.09 -20.37 36.92
N CYS A 962 -15.35 -21.65 36.64
CA CYS A 962 -15.65 -22.65 37.68
C CYS A 962 -14.40 -23.16 38.44
N ARG A 963 -13.17 -22.77 38.03
CA ARG A 963 -11.90 -23.20 38.66
C ARG A 963 -11.26 -22.06 39.46
N SER A 964 -10.15 -22.37 40.13
CA SER A 964 -9.28 -21.32 40.67
C SER A 964 -8.67 -20.49 39.54
N LEU A 965 -8.76 -19.16 39.67
CA LEU A 965 -8.21 -18.23 38.68
C LEU A 965 -6.67 -18.09 38.81
N ASP A 966 -6.08 -18.58 39.91
CA ASP A 966 -4.64 -18.50 40.18
C ASP A 966 -3.79 -19.31 39.20
N ASP A 967 -4.38 -20.35 38.57
CA ASP A 967 -3.67 -21.25 37.65
C ASP A 967 -3.63 -20.73 36.21
N VAL A 968 -4.32 -19.62 35.89
CA VAL A 968 -4.43 -19.12 34.52
C VAL A 968 -3.23 -18.25 34.18
N ARG A 969 -2.26 -18.83 33.47
CA ARG A 969 -1.11 -18.08 32.94
C ARG A 969 -1.31 -17.58 31.50
N PRO A 970 -0.77 -16.41 31.15
CA PRO A 970 -0.77 -15.89 29.80
C PRO A 970 0.00 -16.83 28.83
N PRO A 971 -0.49 -17.05 27.61
CA PRO A 971 0.17 -17.91 26.64
C PRO A 971 1.47 -17.27 26.12
N ARG A 972 2.58 -18.04 26.14
CA ARG A 972 3.86 -17.61 25.54
C ARG A 972 3.97 -18.12 24.10
N ARG A 973 4.00 -17.23 23.10
CA ARG A 973 4.29 -17.55 21.69
C ARG A 973 5.55 -16.80 21.23
N ALA A 974 6.31 -17.41 20.33
CA ALA A 974 7.51 -16.78 19.76
C ALA A 974 7.14 -15.63 18.81
N LEU A 975 7.81 -14.50 18.94
CA LEU A 975 7.68 -13.34 18.05
C LEU A 975 8.20 -13.69 16.64
N PRO A 976 7.43 -13.44 15.57
CA PRO A 976 7.91 -13.63 14.20
C PRO A 976 9.11 -12.71 13.88
N ARG A 977 10.01 -13.16 12.99
CA ARG A 977 11.31 -12.49 12.76
C ARG A 977 11.22 -11.03 12.29
N HIS A 978 10.19 -10.66 11.54
CA HIS A 978 10.00 -9.29 11.02
C HIS A 978 9.66 -8.26 12.10
N PHE A 979 9.16 -8.69 13.27
CA PHE A 979 8.88 -7.81 14.41
C PHE A 979 10.15 -7.36 15.16
N ARG A 980 11.33 -7.93 14.85
CA ARG A 980 12.56 -7.60 15.56
C ARG A 980 13.05 -6.17 15.30
N HIS A 981 12.75 -5.61 14.13
CA HIS A 981 13.24 -4.29 13.69
C HIS A 981 12.31 -3.12 14.06
N PHE A 982 11.05 -3.43 14.36
CA PHE A 982 10.03 -2.48 14.78
C PHE A 982 9.69 -2.69 16.26
N ARG A 983 10.69 -2.44 17.11
CA ARG A 983 10.45 -2.34 18.55
C ARG A 983 9.94 -0.94 18.86
N VAL A 984 8.67 -0.86 19.22
CA VAL A 984 8.07 0.35 19.77
C VAL A 984 8.47 0.40 21.25
N PRO A 985 9.24 1.42 21.69
CA PRO A 985 9.59 1.54 23.09
C PRO A 985 8.32 1.67 23.93
N VAL A 986 8.29 1.01 25.08
CA VAL A 986 7.15 1.05 25.99
C VAL A 986 6.95 2.48 26.47
N GLN A 987 5.75 3.03 26.23
CA GLN A 987 5.35 4.33 26.75
C GLN A 987 4.10 4.15 27.60
N VAL A 988 4.16 4.62 28.85
CA VAL A 988 3.04 4.58 29.79
C VAL A 988 2.73 6.00 30.24
N GLU A 989 1.58 6.49 29.80
CA GLU A 989 1.06 7.82 30.15
C GLU A 989 -0.15 7.68 31.08
N PHE A 990 -0.20 8.52 32.10
CA PHE A 990 -1.34 8.60 33.01
C PHE A 990 -2.03 9.96 32.84
N GLY A 991 -3.35 9.96 32.92
CA GLY A 991 -4.18 11.15 32.91
C GLY A 991 -5.40 10.97 33.80
N GLU A 992 -6.26 11.98 33.79
CA GLU A 992 -7.51 11.97 34.55
C GLU A 992 -8.69 11.71 33.62
N ALA A 993 -9.50 10.68 33.93
CA ALA A 993 -10.74 10.42 33.21
C ALA A 993 -11.84 11.35 33.71
N ALA A 994 -12.81 11.68 32.84
CA ALA A 994 -13.96 12.51 33.21
C ALA A 994 -14.80 11.91 34.37
N SER A 995 -14.72 10.59 34.56
CA SER A 995 -15.33 9.87 35.67
C SER A 995 -14.62 10.05 37.03
N GLY A 996 -13.55 10.84 37.11
CA GLY A 996 -12.74 11.00 38.32
C GLY A 996 -11.83 9.79 38.63
N ARG A 997 -11.62 8.90 37.66
CA ARG A 997 -10.71 7.74 37.72
C ARG A 997 -9.41 8.02 36.97
N THR A 998 -8.38 7.21 37.18
CA THR A 998 -7.11 7.36 36.43
C THR A 998 -7.25 6.74 35.03
N GLN A 999 -6.86 7.49 34.00
CA GLN A 999 -6.73 6.99 32.65
C GLN A 999 -5.27 6.57 32.41
N LEU A 1000 -5.06 5.34 31.94
CA LEU A 1000 -3.75 4.82 31.54
C LEU A 1000 -3.71 4.59 30.04
N THR A 1001 -2.66 5.07 29.38
CA THR A 1001 -2.33 4.77 27.99
C THR A 1001 -1.04 3.96 27.95
N LEU A 1002 -1.08 2.78 27.34
CA LEU A 1002 0.07 1.91 27.11
C LEU A 1002 0.34 1.81 25.61
N VAL A 1003 1.52 2.24 25.17
CA VAL A 1003 1.97 2.09 23.78
C VAL A 1003 3.19 1.17 23.75
N CYS A 1004 3.12 0.07 23.01
CA CYS A 1004 4.23 -0.86 22.87
C CYS A 1004 4.08 -1.78 21.64
N THR A 1005 5.05 -2.66 21.42
CA THR A 1005 4.96 -3.70 20.39
C THR A 1005 3.96 -4.79 20.82
N ASP A 1006 2.94 -5.01 19.99
CA ASP A 1006 1.95 -6.06 20.11
C ASP A 1006 2.61 -7.44 20.04
N ARG A 1007 2.09 -8.34 20.87
CA ARG A 1007 2.49 -9.73 20.92
C ARG A 1007 1.34 -10.59 21.46
N PRO A 1008 1.21 -11.85 21.02
CA PRO A 1008 0.23 -12.76 21.60
C PRO A 1008 0.33 -12.79 23.13
N GLY A 1009 -0.81 -12.68 23.81
CA GLY A 1009 -0.87 -12.64 25.27
C GLY A 1009 -0.54 -11.29 25.92
N LEU A 1010 -0.22 -10.22 25.18
CA LEU A 1010 0.14 -8.90 25.75
C LEU A 1010 -0.91 -8.38 26.76
N LEU A 1011 -2.19 -8.36 26.37
CA LEU A 1011 -3.25 -7.87 27.25
C LEU A 1011 -3.41 -8.71 28.52
N ALA A 1012 -3.20 -10.02 28.41
CA ALA A 1012 -3.27 -10.92 29.57
C ALA A 1012 -2.09 -10.70 30.53
N ASP A 1013 -0.90 -10.42 29.99
CA ASP A 1013 0.28 -10.03 30.75
C ASP A 1013 0.07 -8.68 31.46
N VAL A 1014 -0.48 -7.68 30.77
CA VAL A 1014 -0.83 -6.37 31.35
C VAL A 1014 -1.89 -6.51 32.45
N ALA A 1015 -2.94 -7.30 32.22
CA ALA A 1015 -3.97 -7.58 33.21
C ALA A 1015 -3.40 -8.27 34.46
N GLN A 1016 -2.39 -9.13 34.29
CA GLN A 1016 -1.71 -9.77 35.41
C GLN A 1016 -0.86 -8.78 36.22
N VAL A 1017 -0.23 -7.80 35.58
CA VAL A 1017 0.47 -6.70 36.28
C VAL A 1017 -0.52 -5.87 37.10
N PHE A 1018 -1.66 -5.48 36.52
CA PHE A 1018 -2.69 -4.75 37.28
C PHE A 1018 -3.15 -5.51 38.52
N ARG A 1019 -3.38 -6.82 38.38
CA ARG A 1019 -3.71 -7.69 39.51
C ARG A 1019 -2.63 -7.66 40.59
N GLN A 1020 -1.35 -7.80 40.22
CA GLN A 1020 -0.23 -7.82 41.18
C GLN A 1020 -0.04 -6.49 41.91
N GLN A 1021 -0.46 -5.38 41.31
CA GLN A 1021 -0.36 -4.02 41.85
C GLN A 1021 -1.64 -3.54 42.57
N GLY A 1022 -2.63 -4.43 42.75
CA GLY A 1022 -3.92 -4.08 43.36
C GLY A 1022 -4.66 -2.98 42.58
N VAL A 1023 -4.62 -3.06 41.25
CA VAL A 1023 -5.25 -2.09 40.34
C VAL A 1023 -6.49 -2.74 39.71
N ARG A 1024 -7.63 -2.06 39.81
CA ARG A 1024 -8.89 -2.48 39.19
C ARG A 1024 -9.05 -1.84 37.81
N VAL A 1025 -9.58 -2.60 36.86
CA VAL A 1025 -9.89 -2.13 35.50
C VAL A 1025 -11.39 -1.94 35.38
N HIS A 1026 -11.84 -0.75 34.97
CA HIS A 1026 -13.25 -0.42 34.75
C HIS A 1026 -13.62 -0.44 33.27
N SER A 1027 -12.67 -0.06 32.42
CA SER A 1027 -12.82 -0.21 30.96
C SER A 1027 -11.47 -0.36 30.30
N ALA A 1028 -11.44 -1.09 29.19
CA ALA A 1028 -10.27 -1.24 28.33
C ALA A 1028 -10.67 -1.05 26.86
N ARG A 1029 -9.87 -0.29 26.12
CA ARG A 1029 -9.95 -0.16 24.66
C ARG A 1029 -8.60 -0.55 24.09
N ILE A 1030 -8.62 -1.55 23.24
CA ILE A 1030 -7.42 -2.17 22.69
C ILE A 1030 -7.35 -1.77 21.22
N ALA A 1031 -6.41 -0.89 20.90
CA ALA A 1031 -6.21 -0.42 19.54
C ALA A 1031 -4.91 -0.99 18.99
N THR A 1032 -5.01 -2.12 18.30
CA THR A 1032 -3.89 -2.71 17.57
C THR A 1032 -3.79 -2.11 16.18
N PHE A 1033 -2.67 -1.47 15.90
CA PHE A 1033 -2.25 -1.04 14.56
C PHE A 1033 -1.06 -1.90 14.21
N GLY A 1034 -1.18 -2.84 13.24
CA GLY A 1034 -0.11 -3.78 12.89
C GLY A 1034 0.51 -4.46 14.12
N GLU A 1035 1.78 -4.14 14.41
CA GLU A 1035 2.57 -4.55 15.56
C GLU A 1035 2.64 -3.53 16.69
N ARG A 1036 2.02 -2.36 16.59
CA ARG A 1036 1.92 -1.40 17.69
C ARG A 1036 0.55 -1.53 18.32
N VAL A 1037 0.54 -1.76 19.61
CA VAL A 1037 -0.66 -1.65 20.43
C VAL A 1037 -0.66 -0.28 21.10
N GLU A 1038 -1.81 0.38 21.04
CA GLU A 1038 -2.17 1.50 21.91
C GLU A 1038 -3.38 1.09 22.75
N ASP A 1039 -3.12 0.67 23.98
CA ASP A 1039 -4.16 0.26 24.90
C ASP A 1039 -4.52 1.41 25.85
N PHE A 1040 -5.83 1.63 26.01
CA PHE A 1040 -6.38 2.65 26.91
C PHE A 1040 -7.18 1.96 27.99
N PHE A 1041 -6.86 2.25 29.24
CA PHE A 1041 -7.54 1.70 30.40
C PHE A 1041 -8.08 2.83 31.28
N GLN A 1042 -9.28 2.63 31.85
CA GLN A 1042 -9.71 3.37 33.04
C GLN A 1042 -9.48 2.48 34.25
N ILE A 1043 -8.65 2.94 35.17
CA ILE A 1043 -8.17 2.18 36.32
C ILE A 1043 -8.39 2.92 37.64
N SER A 1044 -8.44 2.17 38.72
CA SER A 1044 -8.54 2.67 40.09
C SER A 1044 -7.74 1.81 41.06
N ASP A 1045 -7.59 2.28 42.30
CA ASP A 1045 -7.22 1.41 43.40
C ASP A 1045 -8.35 0.40 43.76
N GLU A 1046 -8.08 -0.45 44.75
CA GLU A 1046 -9.02 -1.45 45.29
C GLU A 1046 -10.25 -0.84 45.97
N ARG A 1047 -10.25 0.48 46.21
CA ARG A 1047 -11.34 1.24 46.83
C ARG A 1047 -12.08 2.13 45.82
N ASP A 1048 -11.88 1.87 44.53
CA ASP A 1048 -12.45 2.58 43.39
C ASP A 1048 -12.09 4.07 43.32
N ARG A 1049 -10.96 4.47 43.91
CA ARG A 1049 -10.42 5.84 43.87
C ARG A 1049 -9.36 5.97 42.78
N ALA A 1050 -9.15 7.21 42.32
CA ALA A 1050 -8.03 7.51 41.43
C ALA A 1050 -6.69 7.15 42.09
N LEU A 1051 -5.72 6.82 41.23
CA LEU A 1051 -4.34 6.56 41.60
C LEU A 1051 -3.59 7.91 41.60
N ASP A 1052 -3.60 8.58 42.74
CA ASP A 1052 -3.09 9.95 42.87
C ASP A 1052 -1.62 9.99 43.32
N ASP A 1053 -1.14 8.88 43.90
CA ASP A 1053 0.20 8.76 44.47
C ASP A 1053 1.25 8.63 43.36
N PRO A 1054 2.17 9.62 43.20
CA PRO A 1054 3.21 9.59 42.19
C PRO A 1054 4.12 8.36 42.28
N GLN A 1055 4.40 7.85 43.48
CA GLN A 1055 5.25 6.68 43.66
C GLN A 1055 4.55 5.42 43.14
N ARG A 1056 3.28 5.23 43.50
CA ARG A 1056 2.47 4.12 43.02
C ARG A 1056 2.31 4.12 41.49
N LEU A 1057 2.16 5.30 40.88
CA LEU A 1057 2.12 5.44 39.42
C LEU A 1057 3.46 5.07 38.77
N GLN A 1058 4.59 5.43 39.40
CA GLN A 1058 5.92 5.07 38.92
C GLN A 1058 6.18 3.56 39.04
N ASP A 1059 5.83 2.94 40.16
CA ASP A 1059 5.97 1.49 40.37
C ASP A 1059 5.15 0.69 39.35
N LEU A 1060 3.93 1.14 39.06
CA LEU A 1060 3.08 0.54 38.02
C LEU A 1060 3.69 0.72 36.63
N ARG A 1061 4.25 1.90 36.31
CA ARG A 1061 4.95 2.14 35.04
C ARG A 1061 6.13 1.19 34.87
N ASP A 1062 6.94 1.01 35.89
CA ASP A 1062 8.13 0.15 35.85
C ASP A 1062 7.75 -1.33 35.75
N ALA A 1063 6.69 -1.77 36.44
CA ALA A 1063 6.17 -3.12 36.32
C ALA A 1063 5.62 -3.42 34.92
N LEU A 1064 4.90 -2.47 34.31
CA LEU A 1064 4.41 -2.60 32.94
C LEU A 1064 5.56 -2.64 31.92
N ALA A 1065 6.56 -1.76 32.07
CA ALA A 1065 7.75 -1.76 31.22
C ALA A 1065 8.51 -3.10 31.32
N ALA A 1066 8.76 -3.58 32.54
CA ALA A 1066 9.42 -4.87 32.77
C ALA A 1066 8.63 -6.05 32.19
N CYS A 1067 7.30 -6.01 32.24
CA CYS A 1067 6.45 -7.06 31.68
C CYS A 1067 6.51 -7.12 30.14
N VAL A 1068 6.58 -5.97 29.49
CA VAL A 1068 6.66 -5.89 28.02
C VAL A 1068 8.07 -6.20 27.52
N ASP A 1069 9.11 -5.67 28.19
CA ASP A 1069 10.51 -5.85 27.79
C ASP A 1069 11.13 -7.19 28.25
N GLY A 1070 10.72 -7.67 29.43
CA GLY A 1070 11.24 -8.87 30.12
C GLY A 1070 10.75 -10.22 29.56
N GLY A 1071 9.96 -10.21 28.48
CA GLY A 1071 9.71 -11.40 27.66
C GLY A 1071 10.93 -11.85 26.83
N ASN A 1072 12.02 -11.08 26.84
CA ASN A 1072 13.30 -11.41 26.19
C ASN A 1072 14.25 -12.12 27.17
N GLU A 1073 14.50 -13.42 26.96
CA GLU A 1073 15.64 -14.11 27.59
C GLU A 1073 17.01 -13.65 27.04
N ASP A 1074 17.04 -12.75 26.06
CA ASP A 1074 18.30 -12.29 25.42
C ASP A 1074 19.14 -11.34 26.30
N ALA A 1075 18.60 -10.78 27.40
CA ALA A 1075 19.35 -9.88 28.28
C ALA A 1075 20.28 -10.59 29.28
N LYS A 1076 20.13 -11.91 29.48
CA LYS A 1076 21.03 -12.69 30.34
C LYS A 1076 22.35 -13.07 29.65
N GLN A 1077 22.41 -13.07 28.32
CA GLN A 1077 23.64 -13.38 27.58
C GLN A 1077 24.61 -12.19 27.47
N SER A 1078 24.14 -10.96 27.63
CA SER A 1078 24.99 -9.76 27.62
C SER A 1078 25.64 -9.43 28.97
N ALA A 1079 25.28 -10.14 30.04
CA ALA A 1079 25.92 -10.03 31.36
C ALA A 1079 26.93 -11.16 31.65
N GLU A 1080 27.02 -12.18 30.79
CA GLU A 1080 27.97 -13.30 30.90
C GLU A 1080 28.83 -13.49 29.62
N GLY A 1081 28.93 -12.48 28.76
CA GLY A 1081 29.72 -12.49 27.51
C GLY A 1081 30.92 -11.56 27.55
#